data_AF-A0A3S0IN12-F1
#
_entry.id   AF-A0A3S0IN12-F1
#
_cell.length_a   1.000
_cell.length_b   1.000
_cell.length_c   1.000
_cell.angle_alpha   90.00
_cell.angle_beta   90.00
_cell.angle_gamma   90.00
#
_symmetry.space_group_name_H-M   'P 1'
#
loop_
_entity.id
_entity.type
_entity.pdbx_description
1 polymer ?
#
loop_
_entity_poly.entity_id
_entity_poly.type
_entity_poly.pdbx_seq_one_letter_code
_entity_poly.pdbx_strand_id
1 'polypeptide(L)'
;MTHTFTPRAWLTLCLLALLSLVSGRALAYDLVVAKDGTGNYTTVQAAINAAPTGRTAAFTIFIKNGRYKEKLTVPANKPFLQLVGESVAGTILTYDDGASTPAPGGGTLGTQNSASFAVNADDFSALNITFENSFGDGSQAVAVLVNADRAAFKNCRFLGNQDTLYTKGNGTPRHYFKDCYIDGNVDFIFGSSVALFENCVVYAKARGNTGSSFITAANTPAGQAYGYVFKKTKLPANTGGTLYYLGRPWQNSTGSSPLANNKTVFINSTVGAGLLQPAGWTTWDAGTNTSLITYAEFRSRYYGGQLLPTGQRAAWSQQLAVADTAQYSRATVFGSWDPCTVAPGFCTGAAPDIAVANFRAVKGSAQTTLSWNISWAINQVKYELFRSADNVTFSKIHEVTATTDSLVNFQTTDALPAAGTAYYYYLRASKAGLAGHTTETIQVSSIPTITAAAGLGAFAQYQTGTSAVQSYAASGVNLTGSVTVTPPAGYEVSADGGANWFSAAAPLVLPQANNALAATTISVRLNATTAGTYAGNIVHSSPGATAVNVAVTGSKVNSPQVVSGPLKWWPLALSTQDSAAVRSAGATAGAATLRRLTVSDASTVTTIRGYSNKFGQAAAPIAAGSWSTAANPPAPVTVSANLDRRYYEQFTLTAAAGRTLRVDSLLMTAAFYNTSNGRLAIVTSLTGFTTADSTNIPAGGKLGSTTLPTTNNGGFTTPIVLANQTAGPTNTYRFAVSSAATGLTLTAGQTLTVRVYVGAGTTSPGRYAFLKDVLFKGEDVTPAACNAAFSYPAAAFCQSATNPAPTVTGTTGGTFSAGTGLSLNATTGLINLAASTPGTYTVTYAATASCNSTATVTINAAPARPTVTVAYGAPGTATLTSSASSGNQWYLNNQPITGATGPTYTVSAAAQYGAYTVVTTGTNGCASPASAALTITAAAKPLAGTALQLFPNPTPDGRLTLELTGYRQTVQLTVFNNLGQAVWQGEVPAGTTRQHLNLGQLPAGVYTLRAVTSGGTDVRRLVRE
;
A
#
# COMPACT_ATOMS: atom_id res chain seq x y z
N MET A 1 -30.78 26.69 -75.06
CA MET A 1 -31.38 27.40 -73.91
C MET A 1 -30.46 27.19 -72.72
N THR A 2 -29.65 28.20 -72.43
CA THR A 2 -28.65 28.21 -71.36
C THR A 2 -29.29 28.74 -70.08
N HIS A 3 -29.59 27.85 -69.12
CA HIS A 3 -29.89 28.27 -67.75
C HIS A 3 -28.59 28.34 -66.96
N THR A 4 -28.21 29.58 -66.63
CA THR A 4 -27.17 29.95 -65.69
C THR A 4 -27.56 29.59 -64.27
N PHE A 5 -26.85 28.65 -63.64
CA PHE A 5 -26.89 28.45 -62.19
C PHE A 5 -25.77 29.28 -61.53
N THR A 6 -26.17 30.24 -60.71
CA THR A 6 -25.25 31.15 -60.02
C THR A 6 -24.51 30.45 -58.86
N PRO A 7 -23.23 30.80 -58.61
CA PRO A 7 -22.35 30.15 -57.62
C PRO A 7 -22.81 30.27 -56.15
N ARG A 8 -23.82 31.09 -55.85
CA ARG A 8 -24.43 31.18 -54.51
C ARG A 8 -25.22 29.92 -54.11
N ALA A 9 -25.82 29.20 -55.06
CA ALA A 9 -26.61 28.00 -54.74
C ALA A 9 -25.73 26.81 -54.32
N TRP A 10 -24.53 26.68 -54.89
CA TRP A 10 -23.57 25.62 -54.57
C TRP A 10 -22.87 25.85 -53.22
N LEU A 11 -22.52 27.09 -52.88
CA LEU A 11 -21.97 27.37 -51.55
C LEU A 11 -23.00 27.16 -50.44
N THR A 12 -24.28 27.45 -50.68
CA THR A 12 -25.34 27.26 -49.67
C THR A 12 -25.65 25.77 -49.46
N LEU A 13 -25.63 24.95 -50.52
CA LEU A 13 -25.82 23.50 -50.42
C LEU A 13 -24.62 22.79 -49.77
N CYS A 14 -23.38 23.23 -50.05
CA CYS A 14 -22.18 22.71 -49.40
C CYS A 14 -22.06 23.15 -47.93
N LEU A 15 -22.52 24.36 -47.57
CA LEU A 15 -22.53 24.83 -46.19
C LEU A 15 -23.63 24.15 -45.36
N LEU A 16 -24.81 23.86 -45.94
CA LEU A 16 -25.82 23.02 -45.28
C LEU A 16 -25.40 21.55 -45.18
N ALA A 17 -24.65 21.02 -46.17
CA ALA A 17 -24.06 19.68 -46.07
C ALA A 17 -22.95 19.61 -45.00
N LEU A 18 -22.10 20.65 -44.87
CA LEU A 18 -21.10 20.74 -43.79
C LEU A 18 -21.74 20.93 -42.41
N LEU A 19 -22.84 21.69 -42.28
CA LEU A 19 -23.57 21.81 -41.00
C LEU A 19 -24.39 20.55 -40.67
N SER A 20 -24.80 19.76 -41.65
CA SER A 20 -25.47 18.47 -41.42
C SER A 20 -24.51 17.35 -40.97
N LEU A 21 -23.20 17.49 -41.24
CA LEU A 21 -22.15 16.57 -40.78
C LEU A 21 -21.62 16.89 -39.36
N VAL A 22 -22.02 18.00 -38.76
CA VAL A 22 -21.72 18.36 -37.35
C VAL A 22 -22.92 18.12 -36.43
N SER A 23 -24.00 17.53 -36.94
CA SER A 23 -25.16 17.10 -36.14
C SER A 23 -25.10 15.63 -35.71
N GLY A 24 -23.89 15.09 -35.52
CA GLY A 24 -23.73 13.99 -34.58
C GLY A 24 -23.82 14.59 -33.18
N ARG A 25 -24.90 14.33 -32.43
CA ARG A 25 -24.90 14.58 -30.99
C ARG A 25 -23.65 13.91 -30.43
N ALA A 26 -22.61 14.67 -30.13
CA ALA A 26 -21.54 14.20 -29.26
C ALA A 26 -22.26 13.67 -28.02
N LEU A 27 -22.02 12.41 -27.64
CA LEU A 27 -22.51 11.90 -26.37
C LEU A 27 -21.93 12.82 -25.31
N ALA A 28 -22.75 13.71 -24.75
CA ALA A 28 -22.34 14.54 -23.63
C ALA A 28 -22.22 13.58 -22.45
N TYR A 29 -20.99 13.16 -22.15
CA TYR A 29 -20.69 12.42 -20.93
C TYR A 29 -21.02 13.30 -19.72
N ASP A 30 -21.54 12.71 -18.65
CA ASP A 30 -21.90 13.48 -17.45
C ASP A 30 -20.66 13.98 -16.70
N LEU A 31 -19.58 13.18 -16.69
CA LEU A 31 -18.28 13.54 -16.12
C LEU A 31 -17.12 13.01 -16.99
N VAL A 32 -16.01 13.74 -16.97
CA VAL A 32 -14.73 13.35 -17.58
C VAL A 32 -13.65 13.22 -16.51
N VAL A 33 -12.91 12.12 -16.52
CA VAL A 33 -11.70 11.91 -15.72
C VAL A 33 -10.48 12.01 -16.62
N ALA A 34 -9.48 12.80 -16.23
CA ALA A 34 -8.21 12.89 -16.94
C ALA A 34 -7.05 13.20 -15.99
N LYS A 35 -6.02 12.34 -15.98
CA LYS A 35 -4.83 12.52 -15.13
C LYS A 35 -4.06 13.82 -15.36
N ASP A 36 -4.10 14.33 -16.59
CA ASP A 36 -3.40 15.56 -17.00
C ASP A 36 -4.13 16.85 -16.55
N GLY A 37 -5.26 16.73 -15.85
CA GLY A 37 -6.06 17.86 -15.38
C GLY A 37 -7.03 18.43 -16.42
N THR A 38 -7.16 17.82 -17.60
CA THR A 38 -8.08 18.29 -18.65
C THR A 38 -9.53 17.80 -18.49
N GLY A 39 -9.84 17.07 -17.42
CA GLY A 39 -11.16 16.55 -17.08
C GLY A 39 -11.76 17.24 -15.85
N ASN A 40 -12.97 16.82 -15.46
CA ASN A 40 -13.62 17.27 -14.22
C ASN A 40 -12.89 16.76 -12.96
N TYR A 41 -12.30 15.55 -13.04
CA TYR A 41 -11.55 14.92 -11.96
C TYR A 41 -10.23 14.32 -12.49
N THR A 42 -9.23 14.22 -11.63
CA THR A 42 -7.95 13.55 -11.92
C THR A 42 -7.89 12.10 -11.47
N THR A 43 -8.86 11.68 -10.64
CA THR A 43 -8.98 10.32 -10.10
C THR A 43 -10.36 9.75 -10.38
N VAL A 44 -10.43 8.43 -10.53
CA VAL A 44 -11.68 7.74 -10.88
C VAL A 44 -12.61 7.65 -9.67
N GLN A 45 -12.08 7.41 -8.46
CA GLN A 45 -12.92 7.34 -7.26
C GLN A 45 -13.63 8.65 -6.98
N ALA A 46 -12.99 9.80 -7.23
CA ALA A 46 -13.60 11.11 -7.02
C ALA A 46 -14.82 11.31 -7.95
N ALA A 47 -14.72 10.91 -9.22
CA ALA A 47 -15.84 10.97 -10.15
C ALA A 47 -16.98 10.02 -9.76
N ILE A 48 -16.67 8.79 -9.29
CA ILE A 48 -17.68 7.84 -8.77
C ILE A 48 -18.40 8.43 -7.55
N ASN A 49 -17.65 9.06 -6.63
CA ASN A 49 -18.21 9.68 -5.43
C ASN A 49 -19.16 10.82 -5.80
N ALA A 50 -18.81 11.62 -6.81
CA ALA A 50 -19.57 12.76 -7.30
C ALA A 50 -20.84 12.40 -8.09
N ALA A 51 -20.91 11.20 -8.68
CA ALA A 51 -22.11 10.74 -9.40
C ALA A 51 -23.36 10.80 -8.50
N PRO A 52 -24.56 11.15 -8.98
CA PRO A 52 -25.77 11.17 -8.16
C PRO A 52 -26.12 9.78 -7.61
N THR A 53 -26.79 9.73 -6.45
CA THR A 53 -27.30 8.47 -5.86
C THR A 53 -28.72 8.16 -6.36
N GLY A 54 -29.10 6.88 -6.35
CA GLY A 54 -30.49 6.45 -6.60
C GLY A 54 -31.00 6.72 -8.02
N ARG A 55 -30.10 6.75 -9.00
CA ARG A 55 -30.45 6.95 -10.41
C ARG A 55 -31.35 5.82 -10.92
N THR A 56 -32.20 6.15 -11.90
CA THR A 56 -33.03 5.19 -12.63
C THR A 56 -32.69 5.16 -14.13
N ALA A 57 -31.60 5.85 -14.50
CA ALA A 57 -31.09 5.98 -15.86
C ALA A 57 -29.58 6.19 -15.81
N ALA A 58 -28.90 5.85 -16.90
CA ALA A 58 -27.44 5.91 -17.00
C ALA A 58 -26.87 7.24 -16.51
N PHE A 59 -25.76 7.16 -15.77
CA PHE A 59 -24.88 8.28 -15.48
C PHE A 59 -23.49 7.89 -15.97
N THR A 60 -23.00 8.56 -17.01
CA THR A 60 -21.83 8.12 -17.78
C THR A 60 -20.60 8.94 -17.43
N ILE A 61 -19.59 8.26 -16.91
CA ILE A 61 -18.26 8.81 -16.64
C ILE A 61 -17.32 8.37 -17.76
N PHE A 62 -16.78 9.33 -18.50
CA PHE A 62 -15.73 9.10 -19.48
C PHE A 62 -14.35 9.20 -18.83
N ILE A 63 -13.48 8.23 -19.08
CA ILE A 63 -12.16 8.14 -18.46
C ILE A 63 -11.11 8.18 -19.57
N LYS A 64 -10.30 9.24 -19.59
CA LYS A 64 -9.21 9.37 -20.55
C LYS A 64 -8.10 8.36 -20.30
N ASN A 65 -7.33 8.10 -21.36
CA ASN A 65 -6.16 7.23 -21.31
C ASN A 65 -5.23 7.59 -20.15
N GLY A 66 -4.76 6.55 -19.45
CA GLY A 66 -3.95 6.64 -18.26
C GLY A 66 -4.07 5.38 -17.40
N ARG A 67 -3.03 5.12 -16.61
CA ARG A 67 -3.00 4.03 -15.63
C ARG A 67 -3.35 4.52 -14.23
N TYR A 68 -4.59 4.37 -13.81
CA TYR A 68 -5.12 4.82 -12.53
C TYR A 68 -4.87 3.75 -11.45
N LYS A 69 -3.82 3.92 -10.64
CA LYS A 69 -3.53 3.04 -9.50
C LYS A 69 -4.36 3.46 -8.29
N GLU A 70 -5.58 2.95 -8.22
CA GLU A 70 -6.59 3.30 -7.21
C GLU A 70 -7.32 2.03 -6.78
N LYS A 71 -7.62 1.90 -5.49
CA LYS A 71 -8.56 0.90 -5.00
C LYS A 71 -9.96 1.46 -5.08
N LEU A 72 -10.77 0.89 -5.98
CA LEU A 72 -12.01 1.50 -6.45
C LEU A 72 -13.23 0.74 -5.97
N THR A 73 -14.28 1.47 -5.59
CA THR A 73 -15.57 0.90 -5.22
C THR A 73 -16.71 1.73 -5.79
N VAL A 74 -17.62 1.06 -6.50
CA VAL A 74 -18.94 1.58 -6.87
C VAL A 74 -19.92 1.17 -5.75
N PRO A 75 -20.37 2.10 -4.90
CA PRO A 75 -21.24 1.78 -3.78
C PRO A 75 -22.66 1.51 -4.24
N ALA A 76 -23.39 0.66 -3.51
CA ALA A 76 -24.71 0.15 -3.89
C ALA A 76 -25.78 1.23 -4.14
N ASN A 77 -25.60 2.43 -3.58
CA ASN A 77 -26.50 3.56 -3.78
C ASN A 77 -26.27 4.33 -5.10
N LYS A 78 -25.40 3.84 -6.00
CA LYS A 78 -25.10 4.44 -7.33
C LYS A 78 -25.51 3.51 -8.48
N PRO A 79 -26.78 3.07 -8.56
CA PRO A 79 -27.24 2.22 -9.67
C PRO A 79 -27.13 2.97 -11.01
N PHE A 80 -27.13 2.24 -12.12
CA PHE A 80 -27.01 2.78 -13.48
C PHE A 80 -25.72 3.58 -13.76
N LEU A 81 -24.66 3.38 -12.98
CA LEU A 81 -23.38 4.01 -13.25
C LEU A 81 -22.72 3.34 -14.47
N GLN A 82 -22.31 4.14 -15.45
CA GLN A 82 -21.62 3.67 -16.65
C GLN A 82 -20.21 4.27 -16.73
N LEU A 83 -19.20 3.42 -16.88
CA LEU A 83 -17.82 3.84 -17.13
C LEU A 83 -17.46 3.61 -18.60
N VAL A 84 -16.90 4.61 -19.26
CA VAL A 84 -16.45 4.52 -20.65
C VAL A 84 -14.99 4.97 -20.73
N GLY A 85 -14.08 4.05 -21.05
CA GLY A 85 -12.70 4.40 -21.30
C GLY A 85 -12.51 4.99 -22.70
N GLU A 86 -11.52 5.87 -22.84
CA GLU A 86 -11.11 6.45 -24.12
C GLU A 86 -10.56 5.38 -25.06
N SER A 87 -9.82 4.42 -24.52
CA SER A 87 -9.41 3.22 -25.23
C SER A 87 -9.23 2.07 -24.26
N VAL A 88 -9.55 0.86 -24.72
CA VAL A 88 -9.35 -0.33 -23.90
C VAL A 88 -7.88 -0.58 -23.60
N ALA A 89 -6.98 -0.22 -24.52
CA ALA A 89 -5.55 -0.43 -24.36
C ALA A 89 -4.92 0.57 -23.36
N GLY A 90 -5.32 1.84 -23.42
CA GLY A 90 -4.71 2.95 -22.68
C GLY A 90 -5.44 3.37 -21.40
N THR A 91 -6.71 3.01 -21.20
CA THR A 91 -7.45 3.31 -19.96
C THR A 91 -7.40 2.12 -19.02
N ILE A 92 -6.54 2.18 -18.00
CA ILE A 92 -6.23 1.04 -17.11
C ILE A 92 -6.52 1.43 -15.65
N LEU A 93 -7.41 0.68 -15.00
CA LEU A 93 -7.70 0.77 -13.57
C LEU A 93 -6.98 -0.38 -12.85
N THR A 94 -6.09 -0.07 -11.92
CA THR A 94 -5.17 -1.07 -11.36
C THR A 94 -4.95 -0.92 -9.86
N TYR A 95 -4.67 -2.03 -9.18
CA TYR A 95 -4.17 -2.10 -7.81
C TYR A 95 -3.39 -3.41 -7.63
N ASP A 96 -2.79 -3.65 -6.48
CA ASP A 96 -1.85 -4.77 -6.25
C ASP A 96 -2.03 -5.47 -4.90
N ASP A 97 -3.26 -5.51 -4.37
CA ASP A 97 -3.55 -6.31 -3.18
C ASP A 97 -3.77 -7.79 -3.55
N GLY A 98 -3.16 -8.69 -2.78
CA GLY A 98 -3.49 -10.11 -2.74
C GLY A 98 -4.16 -10.50 -1.43
N ALA A 99 -4.77 -11.69 -1.37
CA ALA A 99 -5.43 -12.21 -0.17
C ALA A 99 -4.48 -12.38 1.02
N SER A 100 -3.18 -12.58 0.78
CA SER A 100 -2.14 -12.66 1.81
C SER A 100 -1.62 -11.30 2.29
N THR A 101 -2.05 -10.19 1.69
CA THR A 101 -1.62 -8.84 2.09
C THR A 101 -2.04 -8.58 3.55
N PRO A 102 -1.13 -8.13 4.44
CA PRO A 102 -1.46 -7.86 5.84
C PRO A 102 -2.53 -6.78 6.00
N ALA A 103 -3.48 -6.98 6.92
CA ALA A 103 -4.52 -6.01 7.23
C ALA A 103 -4.12 -5.09 8.42
N PRO A 104 -4.55 -3.80 8.44
CA PRO A 104 -4.23 -2.84 9.52
C PRO A 104 -4.68 -3.19 10.95
N GLY A 105 -5.29 -4.35 11.19
CA GLY A 105 -5.71 -4.84 12.51
C GLY A 105 -5.17 -6.25 12.86
N GLY A 106 -4.18 -6.73 12.11
CA GLY A 106 -3.71 -8.12 12.16
C GLY A 106 -4.47 -9.02 11.18
N GLY A 107 -3.88 -10.18 10.85
CA GLY A 107 -4.40 -11.07 9.80
C GLY A 107 -4.13 -10.57 8.38
N THR A 108 -4.85 -11.11 7.39
CA THR A 108 -4.71 -10.76 5.97
C THR A 108 -6.01 -10.23 5.38
N LEU A 109 -5.94 -9.55 4.23
CA LEU A 109 -7.12 -8.98 3.56
C LEU A 109 -8.15 -10.06 3.16
N GLY A 110 -7.69 -11.24 2.75
CA GLY A 110 -8.52 -12.27 2.14
C GLY A 110 -8.95 -11.94 0.71
N THR A 111 -9.50 -12.93 -0.02
CA THR A 111 -9.81 -12.82 -1.45
C THR A 111 -10.75 -11.67 -1.80
N GLN A 112 -11.84 -11.49 -1.04
CA GLN A 112 -12.83 -10.47 -1.42
C GLN A 112 -12.25 -9.05 -1.30
N ASN A 113 -11.47 -8.79 -0.24
CA ASN A 113 -10.90 -7.47 0.00
C ASN A 113 -9.64 -7.21 -0.83
N SER A 114 -9.16 -8.17 -1.63
CA SER A 114 -8.05 -7.97 -2.56
C SER A 114 -8.48 -7.30 -3.87
N ALA A 115 -9.80 -7.13 -4.10
CA ALA A 115 -10.34 -6.54 -5.32
C ALA A 115 -9.77 -5.14 -5.62
N SER A 116 -9.19 -4.95 -6.80
CA SER A 116 -8.81 -3.63 -7.32
C SER A 116 -10.04 -2.76 -7.59
N PHE A 117 -11.10 -3.37 -8.13
CA PHE A 117 -12.36 -2.69 -8.46
C PHE A 117 -13.56 -3.51 -7.96
N ALA A 118 -14.36 -2.93 -7.06
CA ALA A 118 -15.55 -3.57 -6.51
C ALA A 118 -16.84 -2.88 -6.99
N VAL A 119 -17.72 -3.62 -7.67
CA VAL A 119 -19.05 -3.17 -8.11
C VAL A 119 -20.09 -3.70 -7.14
N ASN A 120 -20.76 -2.80 -6.42
CA ASN A 120 -21.86 -3.17 -5.52
C ASN A 120 -23.22 -2.57 -5.95
N ALA A 121 -23.29 -1.90 -7.10
CA ALA A 121 -24.49 -1.23 -7.58
C ALA A 121 -25.09 -1.94 -8.80
N ASP A 122 -26.40 -2.14 -8.75
CA ASP A 122 -27.17 -2.73 -9.85
C ASP A 122 -27.13 -1.86 -11.12
N ASP A 123 -27.35 -2.47 -12.27
CA ASP A 123 -27.37 -1.82 -13.59
C ASP A 123 -26.04 -1.12 -13.96
N PHE A 124 -24.95 -1.53 -13.32
CA PHE A 124 -23.61 -1.04 -13.66
C PHE A 124 -23.20 -1.45 -15.07
N SER A 125 -22.51 -0.56 -15.79
CA SER A 125 -21.86 -0.95 -17.04
C SER A 125 -20.48 -0.35 -17.24
N ALA A 126 -19.63 -1.07 -17.98
CA ALA A 126 -18.31 -0.60 -18.36
C ALA A 126 -18.01 -0.91 -19.83
N LEU A 127 -17.42 0.06 -20.53
CA LEU A 127 -17.07 -0.03 -21.95
C LEU A 127 -15.64 0.45 -22.19
N ASN A 128 -14.91 -0.23 -23.07
CA ASN A 128 -13.59 0.19 -23.58
C ASN A 128 -12.57 0.48 -22.47
N ILE A 129 -12.49 -0.35 -21.44
CA ILE A 129 -11.65 -0.10 -20.26
C ILE A 129 -11.00 -1.39 -19.72
N THR A 130 -9.81 -1.24 -19.13
CA THR A 130 -9.06 -2.34 -18.50
C THR A 130 -9.15 -2.27 -16.98
N PHE A 131 -9.41 -3.42 -16.37
CA PHE A 131 -9.31 -3.66 -14.95
C PHE A 131 -8.17 -4.65 -14.68
N GLU A 132 -7.32 -4.33 -13.72
CA GLU A 132 -6.13 -5.13 -13.42
C GLU A 132 -5.89 -5.29 -11.92
N ASN A 133 -5.45 -6.48 -11.54
CA ASN A 133 -4.73 -6.68 -10.29
C ASN A 133 -3.29 -7.11 -10.60
N SER A 134 -2.33 -6.26 -10.25
CA SER A 134 -0.91 -6.46 -10.54
C SER A 134 -0.12 -7.17 -9.43
N PHE A 135 -0.80 -7.85 -8.49
CA PHE A 135 -0.17 -8.60 -7.38
C PHE A 135 0.82 -9.68 -7.86
N GLY A 136 0.57 -10.32 -9.00
CA GLY A 136 1.43 -11.37 -9.56
C GLY A 136 0.94 -12.80 -9.30
N ASP A 137 1.79 -13.80 -9.62
CA ASP A 137 1.50 -15.23 -9.40
C ASP A 137 1.83 -15.59 -7.94
N GLY A 138 0.81 -15.55 -7.08
CA GLY A 138 0.91 -15.76 -5.63
C GLY A 138 -0.44 -16.19 -5.04
N SER A 139 -0.86 -15.59 -3.92
CA SER A 139 -2.22 -15.75 -3.38
C SER A 139 -3.29 -15.16 -4.32
N GLN A 140 -4.56 -15.47 -4.05
CA GLN A 140 -5.73 -14.93 -4.73
C GLN A 140 -5.70 -13.40 -4.82
N ALA A 141 -5.91 -12.83 -6.01
CA ALA A 141 -5.81 -11.39 -6.24
C ALA A 141 -6.84 -10.94 -7.29
N VAL A 142 -7.94 -10.35 -6.82
CA VAL A 142 -9.11 -10.05 -7.64
C VAL A 142 -8.90 -8.74 -8.40
N ALA A 143 -9.07 -8.74 -9.72
CA ALA A 143 -9.10 -7.52 -10.52
C ALA A 143 -10.47 -6.84 -10.41
N VAL A 144 -11.55 -7.63 -10.57
CA VAL A 144 -12.92 -7.13 -10.45
C VAL A 144 -13.76 -8.05 -9.59
N LEU A 145 -14.37 -7.48 -8.56
CA LEU A 145 -15.47 -8.08 -7.82
C LEU A 145 -16.78 -7.48 -8.31
N VAL A 146 -17.68 -8.31 -8.82
CA VAL A 146 -19.04 -7.90 -9.20
C VAL A 146 -20.03 -8.50 -8.21
N ASN A 147 -20.60 -7.64 -7.37
CA ASN A 147 -21.58 -7.97 -6.33
C ASN A 147 -22.85 -7.12 -6.54
N ALA A 148 -23.44 -7.25 -7.73
CA ALA A 148 -24.59 -6.47 -8.19
C ALA A 148 -25.39 -7.26 -9.23
N ASP A 149 -26.66 -6.96 -9.44
CA ASP A 149 -27.48 -7.50 -10.54
C ASP A 149 -27.41 -6.60 -11.79
N ARG A 150 -27.62 -7.20 -12.97
CA ARG A 150 -27.64 -6.51 -14.28
C ARG A 150 -26.36 -5.75 -14.61
N ALA A 151 -25.20 -6.31 -14.26
CA ALA A 151 -23.90 -5.73 -14.59
C ALA A 151 -23.45 -6.13 -16.00
N ALA A 152 -23.04 -5.17 -16.84
CA ALA A 152 -22.67 -5.43 -18.23
C ALA A 152 -21.32 -4.82 -18.62
N PHE A 153 -20.48 -5.61 -19.27
CA PHE A 153 -19.13 -5.23 -19.71
C PHE A 153 -18.97 -5.44 -21.21
N LYS A 154 -18.52 -4.42 -21.94
CA LYS A 154 -18.26 -4.51 -23.38
C LYS A 154 -16.85 -4.04 -23.73
N ASN A 155 -16.13 -4.84 -24.51
CA ASN A 155 -14.77 -4.49 -24.94
C ASN A 155 -13.88 -4.08 -23.75
N CYS A 156 -13.95 -4.88 -22.68
CA CYS A 156 -13.17 -4.67 -21.46
C CYS A 156 -12.06 -5.71 -21.35
N ARG A 157 -10.98 -5.35 -20.65
CA ARG A 157 -9.92 -6.31 -20.26
C ARG A 157 -9.95 -6.55 -18.75
N PHE A 158 -9.79 -7.79 -18.34
CA PHE A 158 -9.67 -8.21 -16.95
C PHE A 158 -8.34 -8.95 -16.80
N LEU A 159 -7.38 -8.29 -16.17
CA LEU A 159 -5.99 -8.73 -16.13
C LEU A 159 -5.61 -9.17 -14.71
N GLY A 160 -5.07 -10.38 -14.56
CA GLY A 160 -4.72 -10.92 -13.25
C GLY A 160 -3.97 -12.25 -13.31
N ASN A 161 -4.04 -12.99 -12.20
CA ASN A 161 -3.51 -14.36 -12.09
C ASN A 161 -4.54 -15.26 -11.40
N GLN A 162 -4.37 -15.56 -10.11
CA GLN A 162 -5.34 -16.35 -9.38
C GLN A 162 -6.54 -15.48 -8.99
N ASP A 163 -7.76 -15.96 -9.25
CA ASP A 163 -9.03 -15.31 -8.88
C ASP A 163 -9.27 -13.94 -9.58
N THR A 164 -8.86 -13.75 -10.85
CA THR A 164 -8.97 -12.45 -11.57
C THR A 164 -10.37 -11.82 -11.54
N LEU A 165 -11.42 -12.58 -11.85
CA LEU A 165 -12.79 -12.08 -11.99
C LEU A 165 -13.73 -12.82 -11.01
N TYR A 166 -14.16 -12.10 -9.97
CA TYR A 166 -15.10 -12.62 -8.97
C TYR A 166 -16.53 -12.15 -9.29
N THR A 167 -17.34 -13.04 -9.86
CA THR A 167 -18.77 -12.78 -10.11
C THR A 167 -19.63 -13.31 -8.95
N LYS A 168 -19.82 -12.47 -7.93
CA LYS A 168 -20.47 -12.84 -6.67
C LYS A 168 -21.99 -12.80 -6.79
N GLY A 169 -22.65 -13.75 -6.14
CA GLY A 169 -24.11 -13.86 -6.11
C GLY A 169 -24.70 -14.01 -4.72
N ASN A 170 -25.47 -13.00 -4.31
CA ASN A 170 -26.61 -13.15 -3.40
C ASN A 170 -27.87 -12.83 -4.22
N GLY A 171 -28.83 -13.75 -4.35
CA GLY A 171 -30.10 -13.50 -5.05
C GLY A 171 -30.08 -13.57 -6.59
N THR A 172 -29.31 -14.51 -7.17
CA THR A 172 -29.25 -14.78 -8.63
C THR A 172 -28.86 -13.60 -9.53
N PRO A 173 -27.81 -12.80 -9.21
CA PRO A 173 -27.45 -11.67 -10.05
C PRO A 173 -26.96 -12.11 -11.43
N ARG A 174 -27.25 -11.26 -12.43
CA ARG A 174 -27.01 -11.50 -13.85
C ARG A 174 -25.89 -10.61 -14.38
N HIS A 175 -24.85 -11.21 -14.96
CA HIS A 175 -23.71 -10.49 -15.53
C HIS A 175 -23.52 -10.83 -17.01
N TYR A 176 -23.28 -9.82 -17.84
CA TYR A 176 -23.03 -10.00 -19.27
C TYR A 176 -21.67 -9.44 -19.68
N PHE A 177 -20.85 -10.26 -20.33
CA PHE A 177 -19.53 -9.89 -20.83
C PHE A 177 -19.53 -10.11 -22.35
N LYS A 178 -19.31 -9.04 -23.11
CA LYS A 178 -19.35 -9.06 -24.59
C LYS A 178 -18.07 -8.49 -25.17
N ASP A 179 -17.42 -9.25 -26.04
CA ASP A 179 -16.15 -8.85 -26.70
C ASP A 179 -15.01 -8.56 -25.71
N CYS A 180 -15.07 -9.11 -24.49
CA CYS A 180 -14.05 -8.87 -23.46
C CYS A 180 -12.83 -9.78 -23.61
N TYR A 181 -11.72 -9.40 -23.00
CA TYR A 181 -10.54 -10.23 -22.79
C TYR A 181 -10.34 -10.47 -21.29
N ILE A 182 -10.18 -11.73 -20.89
CA ILE A 182 -10.01 -12.12 -19.50
C ILE A 182 -8.79 -13.02 -19.42
N ASP A 183 -7.82 -12.66 -18.58
CA ASP A 183 -6.65 -13.50 -18.34
C ASP A 183 -6.45 -13.86 -16.86
N GLY A 184 -5.73 -14.96 -16.65
CA GLY A 184 -5.43 -15.46 -15.31
C GLY A 184 -4.88 -16.87 -15.35
N ASN A 185 -4.78 -17.51 -14.19
CA ASN A 185 -4.17 -18.82 -14.06
C ASN A 185 -4.99 -19.85 -13.25
N VAL A 186 -5.26 -19.61 -11.98
CA VAL A 186 -6.00 -20.53 -11.10
C VAL A 186 -7.34 -19.89 -10.80
N ASP A 187 -8.43 -20.62 -11.08
CA ASP A 187 -9.81 -20.21 -10.75
C ASP A 187 -10.15 -18.79 -11.20
N PHE A 188 -9.57 -18.32 -12.31
CA PHE A 188 -9.54 -16.90 -12.60
C PHE A 188 -10.89 -16.30 -13.03
N ILE A 189 -11.90 -17.16 -13.24
CA ILE A 189 -13.32 -16.78 -13.32
C ILE A 189 -14.09 -17.61 -12.30
N PHE A 190 -14.54 -16.99 -11.21
CA PHE A 190 -15.13 -17.73 -10.07
C PHE A 190 -16.26 -16.97 -9.39
N GLY A 191 -17.10 -17.71 -8.66
CA GLY A 191 -18.32 -17.18 -8.02
C GLY A 191 -19.62 -17.85 -8.47
N SER A 192 -20.74 -17.24 -8.07
CA SER A 192 -22.07 -17.85 -8.00
C SER A 192 -23.12 -17.21 -8.93
N SER A 193 -22.75 -16.16 -9.66
CA SER A 193 -23.68 -15.41 -10.52
C SER A 193 -24.20 -16.22 -11.73
N VAL A 194 -25.25 -15.71 -12.37
CA VAL A 194 -25.61 -16.08 -13.74
C VAL A 194 -24.79 -15.21 -14.68
N ALA A 195 -23.70 -15.74 -15.25
CA ALA A 195 -22.82 -14.97 -16.13
C ALA A 195 -22.74 -15.55 -17.55
N LEU A 196 -22.97 -14.70 -18.55
CA LEU A 196 -22.79 -15.03 -19.97
C LEU A 196 -21.59 -14.27 -20.54
N PHE A 197 -20.61 -15.02 -21.03
CA PHE A 197 -19.44 -14.55 -21.74
C PHE A 197 -19.61 -14.81 -23.24
N GLU A 198 -19.86 -13.77 -24.02
CA GLU A 198 -20.12 -13.87 -25.45
C GLU A 198 -19.02 -13.22 -26.28
N ASN A 199 -18.46 -13.97 -27.24
CA ASN A 199 -17.37 -13.51 -28.11
C ASN A 199 -16.15 -12.97 -27.35
N CYS A 200 -15.93 -13.47 -26.12
CA CYS A 200 -14.79 -13.08 -25.30
C CYS A 200 -13.56 -13.93 -25.62
N VAL A 201 -12.38 -13.36 -25.39
CA VAL A 201 -11.11 -14.09 -25.34
C VAL A 201 -10.80 -14.44 -23.89
N VAL A 202 -10.59 -15.71 -23.61
CA VAL A 202 -10.26 -16.24 -22.28
C VAL A 202 -8.84 -16.80 -22.36
N TYR A 203 -7.87 -16.02 -21.87
CA TYR A 203 -6.45 -16.29 -22.00
C TYR A 203 -5.88 -16.91 -20.72
N ALA A 204 -5.66 -18.22 -20.78
CA ALA A 204 -5.10 -19.01 -19.69
C ALA A 204 -3.56 -18.88 -19.69
N LYS A 205 -2.98 -18.19 -18.69
CA LYS A 205 -1.55 -17.84 -18.66
C LYS A 205 -0.66 -19.06 -18.39
N ALA A 206 0.57 -19.05 -18.90
CA ALA A 206 1.55 -20.05 -18.49
C ALA A 206 1.96 -19.83 -17.02
N ARG A 207 2.21 -20.91 -16.28
CA ARG A 207 2.69 -20.88 -14.90
C ARG A 207 4.06 -21.55 -14.77
N GLY A 208 4.88 -21.05 -13.85
CA GLY A 208 6.16 -21.68 -13.50
C GLY A 208 6.05 -22.85 -12.51
N ASN A 209 4.92 -22.97 -11.79
CA ASN A 209 4.70 -24.01 -10.77
C ASN A 209 3.95 -25.23 -11.33
N THR A 210 4.21 -26.41 -10.76
CA THR A 210 3.69 -27.73 -11.19
C THR A 210 2.23 -28.03 -10.83
N GLY A 211 1.49 -27.04 -10.31
CA GLY A 211 0.09 -27.21 -9.91
C GLY A 211 -0.89 -27.12 -11.08
N SER A 212 -1.99 -27.88 -11.01
CA SER A 212 -3.11 -27.79 -11.95
C SER A 212 -3.67 -26.36 -12.03
N SER A 213 -4.14 -25.98 -13.22
CA SER A 213 -4.73 -24.66 -13.50
C SER A 213 -6.16 -24.81 -14.02
N PHE A 214 -7.02 -23.82 -13.73
CA PHE A 214 -8.46 -23.93 -13.92
C PHE A 214 -9.01 -22.62 -14.49
N ILE A 215 -9.79 -22.71 -15.56
CA ILE A 215 -10.45 -21.53 -16.13
C ILE A 215 -11.58 -21.04 -15.21
N THR A 216 -12.41 -21.97 -14.72
CA THR A 216 -13.56 -21.63 -13.90
C THR A 216 -13.60 -22.35 -12.56
N ALA A 217 -14.12 -21.64 -11.55
CA ALA A 217 -14.52 -22.19 -10.26
C ALA A 217 -15.90 -21.66 -9.87
N ALA A 218 -16.95 -22.16 -10.53
CA ALA A 218 -18.32 -21.79 -10.23
C ALA A 218 -18.73 -22.36 -8.85
N ASN A 219 -19.57 -21.66 -8.09
CA ASN A 219 -20.26 -22.15 -6.88
C ASN A 219 -21.76 -21.80 -6.93
N THR A 220 -22.42 -22.31 -7.98
CA THR A 220 -23.80 -21.99 -8.33
C THR A 220 -24.79 -22.43 -7.22
N PRO A 221 -25.69 -21.55 -6.76
CA PRO A 221 -26.65 -21.89 -5.72
C PRO A 221 -27.71 -22.91 -6.15
N ALA A 222 -28.22 -23.67 -5.20
CA ALA A 222 -29.39 -24.53 -5.41
C ALA A 222 -30.60 -23.71 -5.90
N GLY A 223 -31.33 -24.26 -6.88
CA GLY A 223 -32.47 -23.58 -7.51
C GLY A 223 -32.10 -22.59 -8.63
N GLN A 224 -30.83 -22.22 -8.79
CA GLN A 224 -30.40 -21.37 -9.89
C GLN A 224 -30.30 -22.18 -11.20
N ALA A 225 -31.08 -21.80 -12.22
CA ALA A 225 -31.13 -22.52 -13.49
C ALA A 225 -29.80 -22.49 -14.27
N TYR A 226 -29.07 -21.38 -14.16
CA TYR A 226 -27.84 -21.12 -14.90
C TYR A 226 -26.69 -20.77 -13.96
N GLY A 227 -25.45 -21.10 -14.36
CA GLY A 227 -24.23 -20.57 -13.74
C GLY A 227 -23.47 -19.79 -14.79
N TYR A 228 -22.33 -20.34 -15.23
CA TYR A 228 -21.54 -19.76 -16.30
C TYR A 228 -21.88 -20.32 -17.68
N VAL A 229 -21.99 -19.42 -18.64
CA VAL A 229 -22.22 -19.74 -20.05
C VAL A 229 -21.15 -19.03 -20.88
N PHE A 230 -20.32 -19.78 -21.57
CA PHE A 230 -19.32 -19.28 -22.50
C PHE A 230 -19.80 -19.57 -23.92
N LYS A 231 -20.07 -18.52 -24.69
CA LYS A 231 -20.66 -18.64 -26.03
C LYS A 231 -19.76 -17.99 -27.07
N LYS A 232 -19.32 -18.77 -28.05
CA LYS A 232 -18.40 -18.31 -29.12
C LYS A 232 -17.12 -17.69 -28.55
N THR A 233 -16.65 -18.18 -27.41
CA THR A 233 -15.43 -17.66 -26.80
C THR A 233 -14.19 -18.25 -27.46
N LYS A 234 -13.08 -17.53 -27.37
CA LYS A 234 -11.77 -17.93 -27.90
C LYS A 234 -10.82 -18.20 -26.73
N LEU A 235 -10.23 -19.39 -26.69
CA LEU A 235 -9.30 -19.84 -25.67
C LEU A 235 -7.95 -20.15 -26.34
N PRO A 236 -7.07 -19.16 -26.58
CA PRO A 236 -5.79 -19.41 -27.23
C PRO A 236 -4.86 -20.30 -26.41
N ALA A 237 -3.93 -21.00 -27.08
CA ALA A 237 -2.86 -21.72 -26.38
C ALA A 237 -1.94 -20.73 -25.63
N ASN A 238 -1.27 -21.19 -24.58
CA ASN A 238 -0.29 -20.39 -23.83
C ASN A 238 1.15 -20.69 -24.25
N THR A 239 2.11 -19.89 -23.76
CA THR A 239 3.53 -19.97 -24.15
C THR A 239 4.36 -21.01 -23.41
N GLY A 240 3.82 -21.67 -22.37
CA GLY A 240 4.60 -22.49 -21.44
C GLY A 240 4.10 -23.92 -21.26
N GLY A 241 3.18 -24.38 -22.11
CA GLY A 241 2.65 -25.76 -22.07
C GLY A 241 1.80 -26.10 -20.85
N THR A 242 1.42 -25.11 -20.03
CA THR A 242 0.54 -25.34 -18.88
C THR A 242 -0.83 -25.83 -19.38
N LEU A 243 -1.23 -27.03 -18.98
CA LEU A 243 -2.54 -27.59 -19.31
C LEU A 243 -3.60 -27.13 -18.32
N TYR A 244 -4.79 -26.84 -18.84
CA TYR A 244 -5.92 -26.32 -18.08
C TYR A 244 -7.10 -27.28 -18.06
N TYR A 245 -7.82 -27.29 -16.93
CA TYR A 245 -9.20 -27.73 -16.91
C TYR A 245 -10.13 -26.52 -17.21
N LEU A 246 -11.22 -26.77 -17.92
CA LEU A 246 -12.32 -25.82 -18.14
C LEU A 246 -12.93 -25.36 -16.80
N GLY A 247 -12.93 -26.22 -15.78
CA GLY A 247 -13.27 -25.80 -14.43
C GLY A 247 -13.28 -26.91 -13.38
N ARG A 248 -13.50 -26.48 -12.14
CA ARG A 248 -13.70 -27.33 -10.95
C ARG A 248 -14.85 -26.80 -10.07
N PRO A 249 -15.56 -27.65 -9.32
CA PRO A 249 -16.79 -27.29 -8.61
C PRO A 249 -16.52 -26.73 -7.20
N TRP A 250 -16.26 -25.43 -7.09
CA TRP A 250 -15.96 -24.80 -5.79
C TRP A 250 -17.11 -24.97 -4.79
N GLN A 251 -16.76 -25.33 -3.55
CA GLN A 251 -17.69 -25.59 -2.41
C GLN A 251 -18.66 -26.78 -2.60
N ASN A 252 -18.29 -27.75 -3.43
CA ASN A 252 -19.08 -28.97 -3.65
C ASN A 252 -18.76 -30.13 -2.66
N SER A 253 -17.75 -29.97 -1.79
CA SER A 253 -17.11 -31.02 -0.96
C SER A 253 -18.00 -31.95 -0.12
N THR A 254 -19.28 -31.65 0.06
CA THR A 254 -20.23 -32.52 0.79
C THR A 254 -21.62 -32.60 0.15
N GLY A 255 -21.86 -31.98 -1.01
CA GLY A 255 -23.17 -31.87 -1.68
C GLY A 255 -24.29 -31.16 -0.88
N SER A 256 -24.08 -30.87 0.41
CA SER A 256 -25.04 -30.23 1.31
C SER A 256 -24.94 -28.70 1.36
N SER A 257 -23.85 -28.15 0.80
CA SER A 257 -23.70 -26.71 0.64
C SER A 257 -24.80 -26.18 -0.28
N PRO A 258 -25.44 -25.05 0.05
CA PRO A 258 -26.40 -24.41 -0.85
C PRO A 258 -25.73 -23.91 -2.15
N LEU A 259 -24.41 -24.02 -2.28
CA LEU A 259 -23.59 -23.59 -3.41
C LEU A 259 -22.95 -24.76 -4.19
N ALA A 260 -23.44 -25.99 -3.96
CA ALA A 260 -22.93 -27.22 -4.57
C ALA A 260 -23.53 -27.55 -5.95
N ASN A 261 -24.44 -26.74 -6.50
CA ASN A 261 -25.11 -27.04 -7.76
C ASN A 261 -24.35 -26.48 -8.97
N ASN A 262 -23.01 -26.63 -8.98
CA ASN A 262 -22.09 -25.92 -9.87
C ASN A 262 -22.45 -26.10 -11.35
N LYS A 263 -22.58 -25.00 -12.12
CA LYS A 263 -22.93 -25.03 -13.55
C LYS A 263 -21.96 -24.19 -14.39
N THR A 264 -21.40 -24.80 -15.43
CA THR A 264 -20.52 -24.15 -16.41
C THR A 264 -20.71 -24.80 -17.78
N VAL A 265 -20.98 -24.00 -18.81
CA VAL A 265 -21.26 -24.50 -20.16
C VAL A 265 -20.42 -23.76 -21.21
N PHE A 266 -19.80 -24.49 -22.14
CA PHE A 266 -19.10 -23.93 -23.30
C PHE A 266 -19.83 -24.28 -24.61
N ILE A 267 -20.19 -23.28 -25.41
CA ILE A 267 -21.00 -23.44 -26.64
C ILE A 267 -20.30 -22.76 -27.82
N ASN A 268 -19.95 -23.55 -28.84
CA ASN A 268 -19.30 -23.12 -30.08
C ASN A 268 -18.01 -22.32 -29.84
N SER A 269 -17.24 -22.65 -28.81
CA SER A 269 -15.98 -21.97 -28.49
C SER A 269 -14.81 -22.51 -29.31
N THR A 270 -13.78 -21.69 -29.50
CA THR A 270 -12.54 -22.04 -30.21
C THR A 270 -11.40 -22.21 -29.21
N VAL A 271 -10.66 -23.31 -29.28
CA VAL A 271 -9.63 -23.69 -28.30
C VAL A 271 -8.28 -23.88 -29.00
N GLY A 272 -7.20 -23.42 -28.37
CA GLY A 272 -5.84 -23.66 -28.82
C GLY A 272 -5.43 -25.13 -28.65
N ALA A 273 -4.70 -25.66 -29.63
CA ALA A 273 -4.16 -27.01 -29.50
C ALA A 273 -3.22 -27.11 -28.28
N GLY A 274 -3.32 -28.21 -27.53
CA GLY A 274 -2.49 -28.42 -26.34
C GLY A 274 -2.79 -27.50 -25.16
N LEU A 275 -3.93 -26.80 -25.13
CA LEU A 275 -4.32 -25.97 -23.99
C LEU A 275 -4.98 -26.77 -22.86
N LEU A 276 -5.87 -27.71 -23.21
CA LEU A 276 -6.73 -28.39 -22.25
C LEU A 276 -6.19 -29.76 -21.85
N GLN A 277 -6.36 -30.09 -20.57
CA GLN A 277 -6.28 -31.47 -20.11
C GLN A 277 -7.31 -32.34 -20.86
N PRO A 278 -6.98 -33.58 -21.28
CA PRO A 278 -7.94 -34.42 -21.99
C PRO A 278 -9.26 -34.65 -21.23
N ALA A 279 -9.18 -34.78 -19.91
CA ALA A 279 -10.31 -34.89 -19.00
C ALA A 279 -11.24 -33.65 -19.02
N GLY A 280 -10.74 -32.48 -19.41
CA GLY A 280 -11.47 -31.21 -19.55
C GLY A 280 -11.98 -30.62 -18.23
N TRP A 281 -12.48 -31.43 -17.31
CA TRP A 281 -13.05 -31.06 -16.02
C TRP A 281 -12.44 -31.91 -14.91
N THR A 282 -12.42 -31.38 -13.69
CA THR A 282 -11.98 -32.15 -12.51
C THR A 282 -12.89 -31.91 -11.32
N THR A 283 -12.88 -32.82 -10.36
CA THR A 283 -13.53 -32.64 -9.06
C THR A 283 -12.77 -31.62 -8.21
N TRP A 284 -13.42 -31.09 -7.19
CA TRP A 284 -12.78 -30.16 -6.26
C TRP A 284 -11.90 -30.92 -5.26
N ASP A 285 -12.43 -32.03 -4.75
CA ASP A 285 -11.78 -32.96 -3.82
C ASP A 285 -12.44 -34.35 -3.90
N ALA A 286 -12.04 -35.27 -3.02
CA ALA A 286 -12.59 -36.63 -2.94
C ALA A 286 -14.08 -36.68 -2.51
N GLY A 287 -14.61 -35.63 -1.89
CA GLY A 287 -16.00 -35.56 -1.40
C GLY A 287 -16.97 -34.91 -2.39
N THR A 288 -16.51 -34.53 -3.58
CA THR A 288 -17.31 -33.88 -4.61
C THR A 288 -18.49 -34.77 -5.05
N ASN A 289 -19.72 -34.29 -4.87
CA ASN A 289 -20.94 -34.91 -5.39
C ASN A 289 -21.21 -34.46 -6.83
N THR A 290 -20.79 -35.26 -7.79
CA THR A 290 -20.91 -34.97 -9.22
C THR A 290 -22.35 -35.00 -9.75
N SER A 291 -23.30 -35.59 -9.03
CA SER A 291 -24.72 -35.62 -9.44
C SER A 291 -25.40 -34.25 -9.41
N LEU A 292 -24.82 -33.28 -8.70
CA LEU A 292 -25.33 -31.90 -8.59
C LEU A 292 -24.72 -30.95 -9.63
N ILE A 293 -23.74 -31.42 -10.42
CA ILE A 293 -22.94 -30.58 -11.31
C ILE A 293 -23.55 -30.58 -12.72
N THR A 294 -23.56 -29.42 -13.38
CA THR A 294 -23.89 -29.27 -14.80
C THR A 294 -22.71 -28.66 -15.55
N TYR A 295 -21.70 -29.48 -15.86
CA TYR A 295 -20.54 -29.06 -16.67
C TYR A 295 -20.67 -29.65 -18.07
N ALA A 296 -20.80 -28.79 -19.07
CA ALA A 296 -21.17 -29.23 -20.42
C ALA A 296 -20.43 -28.49 -21.54
N GLU A 297 -20.24 -29.18 -22.66
CA GLU A 297 -19.66 -28.64 -23.89
C GLU A 297 -20.61 -28.86 -25.08
N PHE A 298 -20.59 -27.94 -26.05
CA PHE A 298 -21.29 -28.08 -27.32
C PHE A 298 -20.45 -27.56 -28.48
N ARG A 299 -20.05 -28.47 -29.39
CA ARG A 299 -19.40 -28.17 -30.68
C ARG A 299 -18.24 -27.16 -30.60
N SER A 300 -17.46 -27.19 -29.53
CA SER A 300 -16.20 -26.47 -29.48
C SER A 300 -15.23 -27.02 -30.54
N ARG A 301 -14.34 -26.16 -31.05
CA ARG A 301 -13.43 -26.46 -32.16
C ARG A 301 -12.02 -26.00 -31.86
N TYR A 302 -11.04 -26.57 -32.52
CA TYR A 302 -9.71 -25.98 -32.60
C TYR A 302 -9.70 -24.76 -33.53
N TYR A 303 -8.66 -23.91 -33.43
CA TYR A 303 -8.47 -22.79 -34.37
C TYR A 303 -8.35 -23.23 -35.83
N GLY A 304 -7.91 -24.47 -36.09
CA GLY A 304 -7.92 -25.09 -37.44
C GLY A 304 -9.31 -25.56 -37.91
N GLY A 305 -10.37 -25.34 -37.12
CA GLY A 305 -11.75 -25.67 -37.45
C GLY A 305 -12.19 -27.09 -37.11
N GLN A 306 -11.27 -28.00 -36.76
CA GLN A 306 -11.63 -29.36 -36.35
C GLN A 306 -12.45 -29.35 -35.04
N LEU A 307 -13.41 -30.28 -34.91
CA LEU A 307 -14.14 -30.45 -33.65
C LEU A 307 -13.19 -30.88 -32.53
N LEU A 308 -13.38 -30.30 -31.35
CA LEU A 308 -12.64 -30.65 -30.15
C LEU A 308 -13.05 -32.06 -29.69
N PRO A 309 -12.11 -33.02 -29.54
CA PRO A 309 -12.45 -34.35 -29.08
C PRO A 309 -12.85 -34.32 -27.59
N THR A 310 -13.95 -35.00 -27.28
CA THR A 310 -14.51 -35.07 -25.92
C THR A 310 -14.59 -36.50 -25.35
N GLY A 311 -14.12 -37.51 -26.11
CA GLY A 311 -14.18 -38.92 -25.69
C GLY A 311 -13.34 -39.28 -24.46
N GLN A 312 -12.43 -38.41 -24.02
CA GLN A 312 -11.62 -38.59 -22.79
C GLN A 312 -12.06 -37.67 -21.64
N ARG A 313 -13.19 -36.96 -21.78
CA ARG A 313 -13.68 -36.07 -20.74
C ARG A 313 -14.03 -36.85 -19.47
N ALA A 314 -14.03 -36.16 -18.34
CA ALA A 314 -14.53 -36.70 -17.09
C ALA A 314 -15.92 -37.31 -17.30
N ALA A 315 -16.14 -38.55 -16.84
CA ALA A 315 -17.32 -39.35 -17.19
C ALA A 315 -18.66 -38.72 -16.77
N TRP A 316 -18.64 -37.82 -15.77
CA TRP A 316 -19.81 -37.09 -15.28
C TRP A 316 -20.06 -35.76 -16.02
N SER A 317 -19.15 -35.32 -16.89
CA SER A 317 -19.37 -34.15 -17.75
C SER A 317 -20.31 -34.47 -18.90
N GLN A 318 -20.95 -33.45 -19.47
CA GLN A 318 -22.04 -33.59 -20.42
C GLN A 318 -21.68 -33.03 -21.79
N GLN A 319 -22.26 -33.63 -22.84
CA GLN A 319 -22.27 -33.04 -24.18
C GLN A 319 -23.71 -32.63 -24.49
N LEU A 320 -23.94 -31.35 -24.78
CA LEU A 320 -25.29 -30.89 -25.06
C LEU A 320 -25.78 -31.40 -26.42
N ALA A 321 -27.08 -31.63 -26.54
CA ALA A 321 -27.73 -31.79 -27.83
C ALA A 321 -27.97 -30.41 -28.48
N VAL A 322 -28.23 -30.40 -29.80
CA VAL A 322 -28.51 -29.16 -30.53
C VAL A 322 -29.70 -28.41 -29.93
N ALA A 323 -30.78 -29.13 -29.56
CA ALA A 323 -31.99 -28.55 -28.97
C ALA A 323 -31.72 -27.84 -27.63
N ASP A 324 -30.83 -28.38 -26.81
CA ASP A 324 -30.49 -27.81 -25.49
C ASP A 324 -29.84 -26.43 -25.60
N THR A 325 -29.16 -26.14 -26.72
CA THR A 325 -28.48 -24.86 -26.91
C THR A 325 -29.43 -23.67 -26.99
N ALA A 326 -30.71 -23.89 -27.31
CA ALA A 326 -31.73 -22.85 -27.30
C ALA A 326 -31.99 -22.30 -25.88
N GLN A 327 -31.83 -23.13 -24.84
CA GLN A 327 -31.98 -22.72 -23.44
C GLN A 327 -30.88 -21.76 -22.97
N TYR A 328 -29.79 -21.65 -23.74
CA TYR A 328 -28.65 -20.76 -23.48
C TYR A 328 -28.65 -19.55 -24.44
N SER A 329 -29.83 -19.13 -24.90
CA SER A 329 -30.01 -17.84 -25.57
C SER A 329 -29.92 -16.69 -24.55
N ARG A 330 -29.53 -15.49 -24.98
CA ARG A 330 -29.47 -14.32 -24.08
C ARG A 330 -30.81 -14.07 -23.40
N ALA A 331 -31.90 -14.11 -24.16
CA ALA A 331 -33.25 -13.88 -23.66
C ALA A 331 -33.66 -14.92 -22.61
N THR A 332 -33.27 -16.18 -22.79
CA THR A 332 -33.59 -17.24 -21.82
C THR A 332 -32.73 -17.12 -20.56
N VAL A 333 -31.43 -16.88 -20.70
CA VAL A 333 -30.49 -16.78 -19.57
C VAL A 333 -30.79 -15.59 -18.68
N PHE A 334 -31.13 -14.43 -19.26
CA PHE A 334 -31.35 -13.20 -18.50
C PHE A 334 -32.83 -12.88 -18.23
N GLY A 335 -33.75 -13.64 -18.84
CA GLY A 335 -35.18 -13.46 -18.69
C GLY A 335 -35.64 -12.08 -19.14
N SER A 336 -36.19 -11.30 -18.22
CA SER A 336 -36.71 -9.96 -18.47
C SER A 336 -35.65 -8.88 -18.70
N TRP A 337 -34.38 -9.16 -18.42
CA TRP A 337 -33.31 -8.19 -18.65
C TRP A 337 -32.68 -8.36 -20.03
N ASP A 338 -32.74 -7.31 -20.85
CA ASP A 338 -32.02 -7.25 -22.12
C ASP A 338 -30.74 -6.39 -21.99
N PRO A 339 -29.55 -7.01 -21.88
CA PRO A 339 -28.30 -6.26 -21.77
C PRO A 339 -27.96 -5.48 -23.05
N CYS A 340 -28.61 -5.76 -24.18
CA CYS A 340 -28.38 -5.02 -25.43
C CYS A 340 -28.89 -3.57 -25.38
N THR A 341 -29.75 -3.25 -24.41
CA THR A 341 -30.33 -1.91 -24.22
C THR A 341 -29.50 -1.03 -23.28
N VAL A 342 -28.47 -1.57 -22.62
CA VAL A 342 -27.64 -0.86 -21.63
C VAL A 342 -26.90 0.34 -22.22
N ALA A 343 -26.48 0.26 -23.48
CA ALA A 343 -25.89 1.37 -24.21
C ALA A 343 -26.18 1.23 -25.72
N PRO A 344 -26.16 2.35 -26.48
CA PRO A 344 -26.30 2.30 -27.93
C PRO A 344 -25.31 1.31 -28.57
N GLY A 345 -25.84 0.35 -29.31
CA GLY A 345 -25.03 -0.67 -29.98
C GLY A 345 -24.31 -1.63 -29.03
N PHE A 346 -24.72 -1.80 -27.77
CA PHE A 346 -23.99 -2.67 -26.82
C PHE A 346 -23.78 -4.10 -27.39
N CYS A 347 -24.79 -4.68 -28.02
CA CYS A 347 -24.68 -6.02 -28.61
C CYS A 347 -24.16 -6.07 -30.05
N THR A 348 -23.86 -4.94 -30.69
CA THR A 348 -23.22 -4.95 -32.00
C THR A 348 -21.77 -5.42 -31.86
N GLY A 349 -21.25 -6.13 -32.86
CA GLY A 349 -19.86 -6.54 -32.88
C GLY A 349 -18.94 -5.32 -32.93
N ALA A 350 -17.92 -5.28 -32.08
CA ALA A 350 -16.85 -4.30 -32.16
C ALA A 350 -15.73 -4.81 -33.09
N ALA A 351 -15.10 -3.91 -33.84
CA ALA A 351 -13.82 -4.22 -34.45
C ALA A 351 -12.78 -4.44 -33.34
N PRO A 352 -11.89 -5.44 -33.45
CA PRO A 352 -10.92 -5.71 -32.41
C PRO A 352 -9.86 -4.59 -32.35
N ASP A 353 -9.61 -4.07 -31.15
CA ASP A 353 -8.57 -3.08 -30.89
C ASP A 353 -7.18 -3.74 -30.81
N ILE A 354 -6.12 -3.03 -31.23
CA ILE A 354 -4.76 -3.46 -30.89
C ILE A 354 -4.54 -3.15 -29.41
N ALA A 355 -4.57 -4.19 -28.57
CA ALA A 355 -4.26 -4.07 -27.15
C ALA A 355 -3.33 -5.21 -26.72
N VAL A 356 -2.06 -4.86 -26.52
CA VAL A 356 -1.04 -5.78 -26.01
C VAL A 356 -1.32 -6.06 -24.54
N ALA A 357 -1.21 -7.32 -24.15
CA ALA A 357 -1.34 -7.80 -22.78
C ALA A 357 -0.10 -8.63 -22.40
N ASN A 358 0.11 -8.79 -21.10
CA ASN A 358 1.19 -9.59 -20.51
C ASN A 358 2.59 -9.30 -21.09
N PHE A 359 2.88 -8.04 -21.44
CA PHE A 359 4.26 -7.66 -21.79
C PHE A 359 5.13 -7.74 -20.54
N ARG A 360 6.01 -8.73 -20.51
CA ARG A 360 6.81 -9.10 -19.34
C ARG A 360 8.24 -9.38 -19.77
N ALA A 361 9.16 -8.97 -18.92
CA ALA A 361 10.55 -9.40 -18.97
C ALA A 361 10.85 -10.25 -17.74
N VAL A 362 11.45 -11.41 -17.95
CA VAL A 362 11.97 -12.26 -16.87
C VAL A 362 13.45 -12.47 -17.07
N LYS A 363 14.19 -12.08 -16.05
CA LYS A 363 15.64 -12.19 -15.97
C LYS A 363 16.02 -13.65 -15.69
N GLY A 364 16.70 -14.28 -16.64
CA GLY A 364 17.38 -15.56 -16.43
C GLY A 364 18.81 -15.38 -15.92
N SER A 365 19.58 -16.47 -15.87
CA SER A 365 20.99 -16.45 -15.47
C SER A 365 21.93 -15.87 -16.54
N ALA A 366 21.55 -15.95 -17.82
CA ALA A 366 22.37 -15.50 -18.95
C ALA A 366 21.66 -14.51 -19.89
N GLN A 367 20.33 -14.55 -19.95
CA GLN A 367 19.53 -13.73 -20.86
C GLN A 367 18.24 -13.27 -20.18
N THR A 368 17.69 -12.16 -20.67
CA THR A 368 16.33 -11.72 -20.38
C THR A 368 15.39 -12.36 -21.40
N THR A 369 14.33 -13.02 -20.94
CA THR A 369 13.23 -13.45 -21.79
C THR A 369 12.12 -12.39 -21.77
N LEU A 370 11.78 -11.85 -22.94
CA LEU A 370 10.67 -10.93 -23.12
C LEU A 370 9.51 -11.63 -23.81
N SER A 371 8.32 -11.56 -23.24
CA SER A 371 7.11 -12.17 -23.79
C SER A 371 5.93 -11.20 -23.76
N TRP A 372 5.00 -11.38 -24.68
CA TRP A 372 3.74 -10.63 -24.75
C TRP A 372 2.67 -11.43 -25.50
N ASN A 373 1.43 -10.99 -25.39
CA ASN A 373 0.35 -11.46 -26.24
C ASN A 373 -0.57 -10.31 -26.68
N ILE A 374 -1.44 -10.58 -27.64
CA ILE A 374 -2.51 -9.67 -28.04
C ILE A 374 -3.84 -10.08 -27.39
N SER A 375 -4.64 -9.10 -27.00
CA SER A 375 -5.94 -9.33 -26.33
C SER A 375 -6.96 -9.95 -27.29
N TRP A 376 -7.04 -9.46 -28.52
CA TRP A 376 -7.90 -10.04 -29.56
C TRP A 376 -7.07 -10.61 -30.71
N ALA A 377 -7.52 -11.73 -31.24
CA ALA A 377 -6.98 -12.36 -32.43
C ALA A 377 -7.06 -11.42 -33.63
N ILE A 378 -5.92 -10.88 -34.06
CA ILE A 378 -5.78 -9.98 -35.21
C ILE A 378 -4.56 -10.44 -36.02
N ASN A 379 -4.78 -10.78 -37.29
CA ASN A 379 -3.67 -11.07 -38.20
C ASN A 379 -2.92 -9.79 -38.61
N GLN A 380 -1.70 -9.93 -39.10
CA GLN A 380 -0.87 -8.87 -39.65
C GLN A 380 -0.59 -7.71 -38.68
N VAL A 381 -0.61 -7.96 -37.37
CA VAL A 381 -0.12 -6.99 -36.38
C VAL A 381 1.39 -7.09 -36.32
N LYS A 382 2.07 -5.95 -36.54
CA LYS A 382 3.51 -5.81 -36.40
C LYS A 382 3.87 -5.37 -34.99
N TYR A 383 4.79 -6.09 -34.36
CA TYR A 383 5.35 -5.80 -33.05
C TYR A 383 6.81 -5.40 -33.17
N GLU A 384 7.16 -4.26 -32.60
CA GLU A 384 8.53 -3.73 -32.56
C GLU A 384 8.94 -3.56 -31.09
N LEU A 385 9.97 -4.28 -30.67
CA LEU A 385 10.52 -4.21 -29.32
C LEU A 385 11.68 -3.23 -29.29
N PHE A 386 11.61 -2.27 -28.37
CA PHE A 386 12.62 -1.27 -28.15
C PHE A 386 13.30 -1.49 -26.80
N ARG A 387 14.61 -1.19 -26.76
CA ARG A 387 15.43 -1.22 -25.54
C ARG A 387 16.18 0.10 -25.38
N SER A 388 16.32 0.53 -24.13
CA SER A 388 17.15 1.64 -23.70
C SER A 388 18.01 1.24 -22.49
N ALA A 389 19.21 1.83 -22.35
CA ALA A 389 20.06 1.71 -21.16
C ALA A 389 19.89 2.89 -20.18
N ASP A 390 19.33 4.01 -20.63
CA ASP A 390 19.19 5.28 -19.89
C ASP A 390 17.71 5.67 -19.64
N ASN A 391 16.76 4.86 -20.11
CA ASN A 391 15.33 5.13 -20.13
C ASN A 391 14.92 6.39 -20.94
N VAL A 392 15.79 6.85 -21.84
CA VAL A 392 15.56 8.05 -22.68
C VAL A 392 15.73 7.69 -24.16
N THR A 393 16.86 7.07 -24.50
CA THR A 393 17.22 6.74 -25.88
C THR A 393 16.87 5.28 -26.16
N PHE A 394 15.82 5.07 -26.95
CA PHE A 394 15.34 3.74 -27.29
C PHE A 394 15.73 3.32 -28.71
N SER A 395 16.33 2.13 -28.83
CA SER A 395 16.67 1.48 -30.10
C SER A 395 15.83 0.23 -30.30
N LYS A 396 15.37 -0.03 -31.52
CA LYS A 396 14.66 -1.27 -31.86
C LYS A 396 15.66 -2.44 -31.85
N ILE A 397 15.32 -3.49 -31.10
CA ILE A 397 16.16 -4.70 -30.97
C ILE A 397 15.50 -5.95 -31.57
N HIS A 398 14.18 -5.95 -31.76
CA HIS A 398 13.46 -7.07 -32.33
C HIS A 398 12.19 -6.60 -33.05
N GLU A 399 11.80 -7.30 -34.12
CA GLU A 399 10.57 -7.08 -34.86
C GLU A 399 9.97 -8.42 -35.28
N VAL A 400 8.65 -8.55 -35.13
CA VAL A 400 7.89 -9.72 -35.60
C VAL A 400 6.50 -9.31 -36.05
N THR A 401 5.96 -9.97 -37.07
CA THR A 401 4.58 -9.76 -37.54
C THR A 401 3.75 -11.02 -37.34
N ALA A 402 2.58 -10.90 -36.71
CA ALA A 402 1.63 -11.99 -36.59
C ALA A 402 1.07 -12.35 -37.97
N THR A 403 1.42 -13.48 -38.56
CA THR A 403 0.97 -13.81 -39.92
C THR A 403 -0.50 -14.22 -39.96
N THR A 404 -0.99 -14.86 -38.90
CA THR A 404 -2.38 -15.31 -38.72
C THR A 404 -3.00 -14.71 -37.47
N ASP A 405 -4.32 -14.79 -37.34
CA ASP A 405 -5.06 -14.36 -36.14
C ASP A 405 -5.04 -15.41 -35.01
N SER A 406 -4.58 -16.64 -35.30
CA SER A 406 -4.34 -17.69 -34.31
C SER A 406 -3.01 -17.54 -33.56
N LEU A 407 -2.07 -16.76 -34.11
CA LEU A 407 -0.78 -16.46 -33.47
C LEU A 407 -0.94 -15.25 -32.55
N VAL A 408 -1.22 -15.51 -31.28
CA VAL A 408 -1.51 -14.46 -30.30
C VAL A 408 -0.39 -14.20 -29.29
N ASN A 409 0.59 -15.10 -29.17
CA ASN A 409 1.69 -14.98 -28.21
C ASN A 409 3.05 -14.92 -28.89
N PHE A 410 3.96 -14.17 -28.30
CA PHE A 410 5.29 -13.92 -28.85
C PHE A 410 6.31 -13.91 -27.72
N GLN A 411 7.54 -14.29 -28.06
CA GLN A 411 8.66 -14.28 -27.14
C GLN A 411 9.96 -14.04 -27.91
N THR A 412 10.88 -13.30 -27.30
CA THR A 412 12.27 -13.16 -27.75
C THR A 412 13.19 -13.12 -26.53
N THR A 413 14.50 -13.20 -26.75
CA THR A 413 15.49 -12.97 -25.69
C THR A 413 16.37 -11.76 -26.00
N ASP A 414 16.98 -11.20 -24.96
CA ASP A 414 18.01 -10.16 -25.02
C ASP A 414 19.10 -10.46 -23.98
N ALA A 415 20.28 -9.87 -24.14
CA ALA A 415 21.35 -9.98 -23.16
C ALA A 415 20.94 -9.35 -21.81
N LEU A 416 21.52 -9.85 -20.72
CA LEU A 416 21.38 -9.20 -19.42
C LEU A 416 22.04 -7.81 -19.43
N PRO A 417 21.51 -6.83 -18.67
CA PRO A 417 22.25 -5.61 -18.38
C PRO A 417 23.57 -5.94 -17.68
N ALA A 418 24.63 -5.21 -17.99
CA ALA A 418 25.90 -5.33 -17.28
C ALA A 418 25.71 -5.13 -15.77
N ALA A 419 26.55 -5.76 -14.94
CA ALA A 419 26.47 -5.62 -13.48
C ALA A 419 26.48 -4.13 -13.08
N GLY A 420 25.55 -3.73 -12.20
CA GLY A 420 25.39 -2.33 -11.80
C GLY A 420 24.57 -1.46 -12.75
N THR A 421 23.99 -2.02 -13.83
CA THR A 421 23.16 -1.29 -14.80
C THR A 421 21.76 -1.89 -14.94
N ALA A 422 20.90 -1.25 -15.72
CA ALA A 422 19.56 -1.74 -16.06
C ALA A 422 19.24 -1.52 -17.54
N TYR A 423 18.34 -2.32 -18.07
CA TYR A 423 17.71 -2.10 -19.37
C TYR A 423 16.22 -1.81 -19.20
N TYR A 424 15.70 -0.98 -20.08
CA TYR A 424 14.32 -0.54 -20.14
C TYR A 424 13.73 -0.94 -21.48
N TYR A 425 12.51 -1.47 -21.49
CA TYR A 425 11.89 -2.02 -22.68
C TYR A 425 10.46 -1.51 -22.84
N TYR A 426 10.06 -1.21 -24.06
CA TYR A 426 8.64 -1.07 -24.43
C TYR A 426 8.39 -1.77 -25.76
N LEU A 427 7.13 -2.12 -26.01
CA LEU A 427 6.68 -2.74 -27.24
C LEU A 427 5.72 -1.80 -27.98
N ARG A 428 5.92 -1.63 -29.29
CA ARG A 428 4.96 -0.96 -30.18
C ARG A 428 4.27 -1.98 -31.06
N ALA A 429 2.94 -2.03 -31.01
CA ALA A 429 2.09 -2.84 -31.87
C ALA A 429 1.34 -1.95 -32.88
N SER A 430 1.33 -2.33 -34.16
CA SER A 430 0.70 -1.54 -35.22
C SER A 430 0.12 -2.40 -36.35
N LYS A 431 -0.96 -1.92 -36.96
CA LYS A 431 -1.55 -2.45 -38.20
C LYS A 431 -2.23 -1.30 -38.94
N ALA A 432 -2.06 -1.22 -40.26
CA ALA A 432 -2.72 -0.20 -41.06
C ALA A 432 -4.25 -0.25 -40.87
N GLY A 433 -4.88 0.92 -40.66
CA GLY A 433 -6.32 1.04 -40.43
C GLY A 433 -6.79 0.81 -38.99
N LEU A 434 -5.90 0.45 -38.05
CA LEU A 434 -6.20 0.37 -36.62
C LEU A 434 -5.32 1.33 -35.83
N ALA A 435 -5.83 1.83 -34.70
CA ALA A 435 -5.02 2.57 -33.74
C ALA A 435 -3.90 1.66 -33.20
N GLY A 436 -2.66 2.15 -33.19
CA GLY A 436 -1.53 1.44 -32.62
C GLY A 436 -1.55 1.45 -31.09
N HIS A 437 -0.76 0.57 -30.47
CA HIS A 437 -0.60 0.52 -29.03
C HIS A 437 0.88 0.42 -28.66
N THR A 438 1.31 1.32 -27.77
CA THR A 438 2.63 1.28 -27.15
C THR A 438 2.44 0.89 -25.69
N THR A 439 3.13 -0.15 -25.24
CA THR A 439 3.09 -0.59 -23.85
C THR A 439 3.80 0.42 -22.95
N GLU A 440 3.55 0.33 -21.65
CA GLU A 440 4.41 0.96 -20.66
C GLU A 440 5.83 0.38 -20.73
N THR A 441 6.79 1.18 -20.25
CA THR A 441 8.18 0.77 -20.16
C THR A 441 8.37 -0.14 -18.95
N ILE A 442 8.94 -1.32 -19.16
CA ILE A 442 9.34 -2.26 -18.10
C ILE A 442 10.86 -2.25 -17.93
N GLN A 443 11.34 -2.55 -16.72
CA GLN A 443 12.77 -2.54 -16.38
C GLN A 443 13.27 -3.94 -16.05
N VAL A 444 14.47 -4.25 -16.51
CA VAL A 444 15.28 -5.37 -16.02
C VAL A 444 16.56 -4.81 -15.42
N SER A 445 16.76 -5.03 -14.12
CA SER A 445 17.90 -4.50 -13.38
C SER A 445 18.96 -5.57 -13.12
N SER A 446 20.22 -5.19 -13.24
CA SER A 446 21.40 -5.88 -12.71
C SER A 446 22.10 -5.05 -11.63
N ILE A 447 21.40 -4.08 -11.03
CA ILE A 447 21.88 -3.26 -9.91
C ILE A 447 21.73 -4.07 -8.62
N PRO A 448 22.83 -4.39 -7.90
CA PRO A 448 22.76 -5.08 -6.62
C PRO A 448 21.90 -4.29 -5.62
N THR A 449 20.90 -4.94 -5.04
CA THR A 449 19.95 -4.30 -4.11
C THR A 449 19.79 -5.17 -2.88
N ILE A 450 19.89 -4.56 -1.70
CA ILE A 450 19.61 -5.19 -0.40
C ILE A 450 18.28 -4.62 0.10
N THR A 451 17.47 -5.45 0.75
CA THR A 451 16.25 -5.04 1.45
C THR A 451 16.33 -5.52 2.89
N ALA A 452 16.26 -4.58 3.83
CA ALA A 452 16.16 -4.86 5.26
C ALA A 452 15.42 -3.69 5.91
N ALA A 453 14.34 -3.95 6.62
CA ALA A 453 13.59 -2.93 7.35
C ALA A 453 12.96 -3.52 8.61
N ALA A 454 13.05 -2.80 9.72
CA ALA A 454 12.52 -3.23 11.00
C ALA A 454 12.14 -2.05 11.89
N GLY A 455 11.06 -2.20 12.66
CA GLY A 455 10.77 -1.37 13.84
C GLY A 455 11.20 -2.09 15.11
N LEU A 456 12.51 -2.26 15.33
CA LEU A 456 13.02 -2.89 16.55
C LEU A 456 12.73 -1.99 17.75
N GLY A 457 12.16 -2.56 18.81
CA GLY A 457 11.98 -1.87 20.09
C GLY A 457 13.31 -1.71 20.83
N ALA A 458 13.31 -0.91 21.90
CA ALA A 458 14.50 -0.73 22.73
C ALA A 458 14.89 -2.04 23.45
N PHE A 459 16.18 -2.37 23.46
CA PHE A 459 16.73 -3.55 24.12
C PHE A 459 17.12 -3.25 25.56
N ALA A 460 16.72 -4.10 26.51
CA ALA A 460 17.12 -4.00 27.90
C ALA A 460 17.96 -5.22 28.30
N GLN A 461 19.19 -4.97 28.75
CA GLN A 461 20.10 -5.97 29.30
C GLN A 461 20.32 -5.71 30.80
N TYR A 462 20.18 -6.75 31.61
CA TYR A 462 20.30 -6.68 33.06
C TYR A 462 21.63 -7.28 33.54
N GLN A 463 21.89 -7.27 34.86
CA GLN A 463 23.19 -7.60 35.48
C GLN A 463 23.85 -8.88 34.96
N THR A 464 23.07 -9.89 34.61
CA THR A 464 23.55 -11.17 34.07
C THR A 464 22.84 -11.50 32.75
N GLY A 465 23.60 -12.00 31.77
CA GLY A 465 23.05 -12.46 30.49
C GLY A 465 22.90 -11.35 29.44
N THR A 466 22.17 -11.67 28.37
CA THR A 466 21.90 -10.77 27.24
C THR A 466 20.49 -10.20 27.34
N SER A 467 20.17 -9.19 26.52
CA SER A 467 18.77 -8.77 26.38
C SER A 467 17.90 -9.87 25.76
N ALA A 468 16.57 -9.66 25.79
CA ALA A 468 15.65 -10.39 24.93
C ALA A 468 16.03 -10.21 23.45
N VAL A 469 15.83 -11.26 22.66
CA VAL A 469 16.08 -11.27 21.22
C VAL A 469 14.89 -10.66 20.49
N GLN A 470 15.19 -9.80 19.51
CA GLN A 470 14.21 -9.33 18.52
C GLN A 470 14.71 -9.69 17.12
N SER A 471 13.85 -9.69 16.11
CA SER A 471 14.27 -10.10 14.77
C SER A 471 13.61 -9.29 13.64
N TYR A 472 14.24 -9.32 12.48
CA TYR A 472 13.73 -8.78 11.23
C TYR A 472 14.22 -9.62 10.04
N ALA A 473 13.67 -9.39 8.85
CA ALA A 473 14.10 -10.10 7.64
C ALA A 473 15.05 -9.23 6.79
N ALA A 474 16.10 -9.84 6.25
CA ALA A 474 16.97 -9.26 5.23
C ALA A 474 16.94 -10.13 3.96
N SER A 475 16.92 -9.50 2.79
CA SER A 475 17.00 -10.16 1.48
C SER A 475 17.80 -9.31 0.51
N GLY A 476 18.11 -9.85 -0.67
CA GLY A 476 18.80 -9.10 -1.71
C GLY A 476 18.69 -9.75 -3.08
N VAL A 477 18.84 -8.94 -4.11
CA VAL A 477 18.76 -9.33 -5.53
C VAL A 477 19.88 -8.70 -6.33
N ASN A 478 20.25 -9.34 -7.44
CA ASN A 478 21.37 -8.94 -8.30
C ASN A 478 22.72 -8.82 -7.57
N LEU A 479 22.88 -9.54 -6.45
CA LEU A 479 24.08 -9.48 -5.64
C LEU A 479 25.26 -10.09 -6.39
N THR A 480 26.40 -9.40 -6.37
CA THR A 480 27.66 -9.89 -6.95
C THR A 480 28.59 -10.51 -5.89
N GLY A 481 28.24 -10.38 -4.61
CA GLY A 481 28.94 -10.99 -3.48
C GLY A 481 28.01 -11.21 -2.29
N SER A 482 28.55 -11.76 -1.20
CA SER A 482 27.82 -11.98 0.05
C SER A 482 27.29 -10.65 0.63
N VAL A 483 26.28 -10.75 1.49
CA VAL A 483 25.81 -9.63 2.32
C VAL A 483 26.51 -9.70 3.67
N THR A 484 27.25 -8.66 4.03
CA THR A 484 27.86 -8.50 5.34
C THR A 484 26.92 -7.69 6.24
N VAL A 485 26.59 -8.22 7.40
CA VAL A 485 25.72 -7.62 8.42
C VAL A 485 26.58 -7.23 9.63
N THR A 486 26.75 -5.93 9.84
CA THR A 486 27.63 -5.38 10.87
C THR A 486 26.80 -4.66 11.94
N PRO A 487 26.63 -5.23 13.14
CA PRO A 487 25.98 -4.52 14.24
C PRO A 487 26.87 -3.44 14.84
N PRO A 488 26.29 -2.43 15.53
CA PRO A 488 27.08 -1.45 16.29
C PRO A 488 27.64 -2.08 17.58
N ALA A 489 28.56 -1.38 18.24
CA ALA A 489 29.16 -1.84 19.49
C ALA A 489 28.11 -2.17 20.57
N GLY A 490 28.32 -3.26 21.30
CA GLY A 490 27.40 -3.77 22.32
C GLY A 490 26.25 -4.62 21.78
N TYR A 491 26.04 -4.67 20.46
CA TYR A 491 25.04 -5.52 19.83
C TYR A 491 25.64 -6.74 19.15
N GLU A 492 24.84 -7.79 19.10
CA GLU A 492 25.14 -9.01 18.35
C GLU A 492 23.97 -9.37 17.44
N VAL A 493 24.29 -10.02 16.31
CA VAL A 493 23.33 -10.52 15.34
C VAL A 493 23.51 -12.01 15.08
N SER A 494 22.47 -12.68 14.63
CA SER A 494 22.44 -14.10 14.30
C SER A 494 21.49 -14.36 13.12
N ALA A 495 21.81 -15.34 12.27
CA ALA A 495 20.92 -15.81 11.20
C ALA A 495 20.43 -17.26 11.39
N ASP A 496 20.74 -17.89 12.52
CA ASP A 496 20.46 -19.31 12.82
C ASP A 496 19.60 -19.49 14.07
N GLY A 497 18.75 -18.50 14.37
CA GLY A 497 17.87 -18.54 15.53
C GLY A 497 18.60 -18.35 16.86
N GLY A 498 19.80 -17.79 16.85
CA GLY A 498 20.59 -17.50 18.04
C GLY A 498 21.54 -18.62 18.47
N ALA A 499 21.84 -19.58 17.60
CA ALA A 499 22.85 -20.60 17.89
C ALA A 499 24.27 -20.02 17.79
N ASN A 500 24.53 -19.17 16.80
CA ASN A 500 25.79 -18.42 16.66
C ASN A 500 25.52 -16.91 16.62
N TRP A 501 26.34 -16.15 17.37
CA TRP A 501 26.21 -14.69 17.50
C TRP A 501 27.46 -13.98 16.98
N PHE A 502 27.25 -12.91 16.23
CA PHE A 502 28.26 -12.14 15.51
C PHE A 502 28.23 -10.69 15.97
N SER A 503 29.38 -10.03 16.07
CA SER A 503 29.52 -8.67 16.60
C SER A 503 30.19 -7.75 15.59
N ALA A 504 30.38 -6.47 15.93
CA ALA A 504 31.13 -5.54 15.09
C ALA A 504 32.57 -6.02 14.78
N ALA A 505 33.20 -6.77 15.69
CA ALA A 505 34.55 -7.29 15.52
C ALA A 505 34.62 -8.53 14.61
N ALA A 506 33.52 -9.28 14.51
CA ALA A 506 33.37 -10.42 13.63
C ALA A 506 31.96 -10.39 13.00
N PRO A 507 31.76 -9.60 11.93
CA PRO A 507 30.46 -9.41 11.32
C PRO A 507 29.88 -10.71 10.74
N LEU A 508 28.56 -10.78 10.69
CA LEU A 508 27.85 -11.90 10.07
C LEU A 508 27.95 -11.78 8.54
N VAL A 509 28.35 -12.86 7.86
CA VAL A 509 28.42 -12.92 6.40
C VAL A 509 27.38 -13.90 5.88
N LEU A 510 26.45 -13.40 5.08
CA LEU A 510 25.37 -14.16 4.46
C LEU A 510 25.73 -14.44 3.00
N PRO A 511 26.01 -15.70 2.62
CA PRO A 511 26.31 -16.03 1.24
C PRO A 511 25.07 -15.83 0.36
N GLN A 512 25.29 -15.34 -0.86
CA GLN A 512 24.25 -15.28 -1.89
C GLN A 512 24.28 -16.57 -2.73
N ALA A 513 23.12 -16.95 -3.28
CA ALA A 513 22.99 -18.00 -4.29
C ALA A 513 22.25 -17.45 -5.51
N ASN A 514 22.76 -17.70 -6.71
CA ASN A 514 22.17 -17.24 -7.98
C ASN A 514 21.89 -15.73 -8.01
N ASN A 515 22.84 -14.93 -7.53
CA ASN A 515 22.77 -13.49 -7.40
C ASN A 515 21.64 -13.00 -6.47
N ALA A 516 21.17 -13.82 -5.54
CA ALA A 516 20.12 -13.47 -4.59
C ALA A 516 20.42 -13.96 -3.18
N LEU A 517 19.95 -13.20 -2.19
CA LEU A 517 19.80 -13.61 -0.81
C LEU A 517 18.31 -13.79 -0.54
N ALA A 518 17.89 -15.03 -0.29
CA ALA A 518 16.52 -15.32 0.14
C ALA A 518 16.20 -14.59 1.45
N ALA A 519 14.92 -14.30 1.70
CA ALA A 519 14.49 -13.66 2.94
C ALA A 519 14.99 -14.44 4.15
N THR A 520 15.98 -13.88 4.85
CA THR A 520 16.71 -14.49 5.95
C THR A 520 16.35 -13.75 7.22
N THR A 521 15.95 -14.48 8.27
CA THR A 521 15.63 -13.89 9.56
C THR A 521 16.92 -13.55 10.30
N ILE A 522 17.11 -12.27 10.63
CA ILE A 522 18.20 -11.76 11.44
C ILE A 522 17.69 -11.53 12.85
N SER A 523 18.21 -12.29 13.80
CA SER A 523 18.02 -12.11 15.24
C SER A 523 19.03 -11.12 15.79
N VAL A 524 18.62 -10.28 16.73
CA VAL A 524 19.40 -9.19 17.31
C VAL A 524 19.27 -9.24 18.82
N ARG A 525 20.36 -9.00 19.54
CA ARG A 525 20.35 -8.77 20.99
C ARG A 525 21.39 -7.73 21.40
N LEU A 526 21.16 -7.10 22.55
CA LEU A 526 22.17 -6.33 23.26
C LEU A 526 22.96 -7.27 24.19
N ASN A 527 24.28 -7.28 24.01
CA ASN A 527 25.25 -8.02 24.83
C ASN A 527 26.46 -7.12 25.16
N ALA A 528 26.17 -6.00 25.82
CA ALA A 528 27.16 -5.04 26.26
C ALA A 528 27.98 -5.56 27.46
N THR A 529 29.25 -5.17 27.54
CA THR A 529 30.14 -5.47 28.68
C THR A 529 29.98 -4.45 29.81
N THR A 530 29.77 -3.18 29.49
CA THR A 530 29.66 -2.08 30.47
C THR A 530 28.21 -1.60 30.61
N ALA A 531 27.81 -1.18 31.81
CA ALA A 531 26.53 -0.50 31.98
C ALA A 531 26.51 0.83 31.23
N GLY A 532 25.37 1.15 30.60
CA GLY A 532 25.24 2.34 29.78
C GLY A 532 24.16 2.22 28.72
N THR A 533 24.01 3.28 27.93
CA THR A 533 23.10 3.37 26.79
C THR A 533 23.84 3.03 25.50
N TYR A 534 23.18 2.28 24.62
CA TYR A 534 23.72 1.82 23.34
C TYR A 534 22.73 2.20 22.24
N ALA A 535 23.23 2.83 21.18
CA ALA A 535 22.45 3.17 20.00
C ALA A 535 23.33 3.12 18.75
N GLY A 536 22.74 2.81 17.60
CA GLY A 536 23.45 2.78 16.34
C GLY A 536 22.64 2.10 15.25
N ASN A 537 23.31 1.75 14.15
CA ASN A 537 22.71 1.06 13.02
C ASN A 537 23.40 -0.29 12.81
N ILE A 538 22.60 -1.33 12.59
CA ILE A 538 23.06 -2.57 11.96
C ILE A 538 23.15 -2.28 10.46
N VAL A 539 24.37 -2.33 9.92
CA VAL A 539 24.66 -2.00 8.51
C VAL A 539 24.71 -3.27 7.68
N HIS A 540 23.94 -3.31 6.59
CA HIS A 540 23.94 -4.38 5.60
C HIS A 540 24.62 -3.88 4.33
N SER A 541 25.69 -4.55 3.91
CA SER A 541 26.49 -4.14 2.74
C SER A 541 26.82 -5.32 1.85
N SER A 542 26.89 -5.09 0.55
CA SER A 542 27.35 -6.07 -0.45
C SER A 542 28.02 -5.30 -1.60
N PRO A 543 28.99 -5.88 -2.33
CA PRO A 543 29.66 -5.18 -3.42
C PRO A 543 28.69 -4.61 -4.46
N GLY A 544 28.81 -3.31 -4.75
CA GLY A 544 27.95 -2.59 -5.70
C GLY A 544 26.51 -2.33 -5.24
N ALA A 545 26.10 -2.79 -4.04
CA ALA A 545 24.82 -2.46 -3.45
C ALA A 545 24.93 -1.22 -2.57
N THR A 546 23.89 -0.37 -2.58
CA THR A 546 23.76 0.68 -1.55
C THR A 546 23.51 0.02 -0.20
N ALA A 547 24.25 0.45 0.82
CA ALA A 547 24.12 -0.12 2.17
C ALA A 547 22.76 0.21 2.78
N VAL A 548 22.20 -0.74 3.54
CA VAL A 548 20.91 -0.60 4.23
C VAL A 548 21.11 -0.65 5.74
N ASN A 549 20.51 0.31 6.45
CA ASN A 549 20.66 0.47 7.89
C ASN A 549 19.38 0.09 8.63
N VAL A 550 19.53 -0.69 9.70
CA VAL A 550 18.46 -0.99 10.66
C VAL A 550 18.85 -0.42 12.02
N ALA A 551 18.06 0.54 12.52
CA ALA A 551 18.36 1.22 13.78
C ALA A 551 18.14 0.32 15.00
N VAL A 552 19.01 0.45 16.01
CA VAL A 552 18.90 -0.22 17.31
C VAL A 552 19.16 0.77 18.45
N THR A 553 18.42 0.60 19.55
CA THR A 553 18.59 1.36 20.80
C THR A 553 18.43 0.45 22.01
N GLY A 554 19.09 0.74 23.12
CA GLY A 554 19.02 -0.10 24.29
C GLY A 554 19.89 0.36 25.45
N SER A 555 19.76 -0.32 26.58
CA SER A 555 20.52 -0.02 27.79
C SER A 555 20.92 -1.28 28.53
N LYS A 556 22.16 -1.30 29.03
CA LYS A 556 22.61 -2.26 30.03
C LYS A 556 22.60 -1.62 31.41
N VAL A 557 21.98 -2.28 32.39
CA VAL A 557 21.97 -1.89 33.80
C VAL A 557 22.65 -2.96 34.66
N ASN A 558 23.28 -2.52 35.76
CA ASN A 558 23.95 -3.42 36.71
C ASN A 558 23.00 -4.09 37.71
N SER A 559 21.69 -3.91 37.54
CA SER A 559 20.65 -4.49 38.41
C SER A 559 20.11 -5.79 37.81
N PRO A 560 19.81 -6.82 38.61
CA PRO A 560 19.25 -8.08 38.11
C PRO A 560 17.88 -7.85 37.47
N GLN A 561 17.53 -8.69 36.48
CA GLN A 561 16.23 -8.66 35.81
C GLN A 561 15.14 -8.98 36.83
N VAL A 562 14.12 -8.13 36.92
CA VAL A 562 13.09 -8.35 37.95
C VAL A 562 12.10 -9.43 37.55
N VAL A 563 12.11 -10.51 38.35
CA VAL A 563 11.10 -11.55 38.40
C VAL A 563 9.97 -11.08 39.31
N SER A 564 8.71 -11.24 38.90
CA SER A 564 7.53 -10.92 39.72
C SER A 564 7.60 -11.58 41.11
N GLY A 565 7.94 -10.78 42.12
CA GLY A 565 8.23 -11.17 43.51
C GLY A 565 7.16 -10.69 44.49
N PRO A 566 7.23 -11.08 45.78
CA PRO A 566 6.31 -10.58 46.80
C PRO A 566 6.52 -9.07 47.04
N LEU A 567 5.44 -8.28 46.93
CA LEU A 567 5.43 -6.86 47.29
C LEU A 567 4.93 -6.64 48.72
N LYS A 568 3.83 -7.31 49.08
CA LYS A 568 3.24 -7.18 50.41
C LYS A 568 2.34 -8.37 50.71
N TRP A 569 2.45 -8.93 51.91
CA TRP A 569 1.80 -10.18 52.29
C TRP A 569 1.10 -10.10 53.65
N TRP A 570 -0.15 -10.54 53.70
CA TRP A 570 -0.92 -10.78 54.91
C TRP A 570 -1.15 -12.28 55.09
N PRO A 571 -0.48 -12.94 56.07
CA PRO A 571 -0.73 -14.35 56.36
C PRO A 571 -2.15 -14.61 56.87
N LEU A 572 -2.74 -13.62 57.54
CA LEU A 572 -4.06 -13.70 58.20
C LEU A 572 -4.21 -14.90 59.14
N ALA A 573 -3.11 -15.39 59.72
CA ALA A 573 -3.10 -16.50 60.67
C ALA A 573 -2.97 -16.07 62.13
N LEU A 574 -2.51 -14.83 62.37
CA LEU A 574 -2.16 -14.30 63.70
C LEU A 574 -2.78 -12.91 63.97
N SER A 575 -2.94 -12.08 62.94
CA SER A 575 -3.59 -10.76 63.02
C SER A 575 -3.95 -10.25 61.62
N THR A 576 -4.52 -9.04 61.53
CA THR A 576 -4.75 -8.31 60.27
C THR A 576 -3.52 -7.58 59.75
N GLN A 577 -2.39 -7.56 60.46
CA GLN A 577 -1.18 -6.85 60.04
C GLN A 577 -0.43 -7.59 58.93
N ASP A 578 0.19 -6.84 58.03
CA ASP A 578 1.07 -7.41 57.01
C ASP A 578 2.41 -7.85 57.61
N SER A 579 3.06 -8.83 56.96
CA SER A 579 4.36 -9.34 57.39
C SER A 579 5.49 -8.38 57.01
N ALA A 580 6.10 -7.76 58.02
CA ALA A 580 7.30 -6.93 57.84
C ALA A 580 8.47 -7.71 57.20
N ALA A 581 8.55 -9.02 57.40
CA ALA A 581 9.61 -9.87 56.86
C ALA A 581 9.47 -10.13 55.34
N VAL A 582 8.27 -9.94 54.78
CA VAL A 582 7.97 -10.21 53.35
C VAL A 582 7.64 -8.94 52.57
N ARG A 583 7.26 -7.85 53.25
CA ARG A 583 6.98 -6.55 52.64
C ARG A 583 8.23 -6.01 51.93
N SER A 584 8.08 -5.60 50.67
CA SER A 584 9.15 -4.96 49.91
C SER A 584 9.49 -3.58 50.48
N ALA A 585 10.73 -3.13 50.29
CA ALA A 585 11.16 -1.82 50.76
C ALA A 585 10.37 -0.67 50.13
N GLY A 586 9.84 -0.86 48.92
CA GLY A 586 9.01 0.08 48.20
C GLY A 586 7.54 0.10 48.59
N ALA A 587 7.09 -0.72 49.53
CA ALA A 587 5.71 -0.73 50.03
C ALA A 587 5.63 -0.27 51.49
N THR A 588 4.62 0.54 51.83
CA THR A 588 4.39 0.94 53.22
C THR A 588 3.61 -0.12 54.02
N ALA A 589 3.76 -0.12 55.35
CA ALA A 589 3.02 -1.00 56.25
C ALA A 589 1.51 -0.76 56.20
N GLY A 590 0.69 -1.78 56.48
CA GLY A 590 -0.75 -1.60 56.62
C GLY A 590 -1.51 -2.85 57.05
N ALA A 591 -2.64 -2.63 57.71
CA ALA A 591 -3.53 -3.69 58.16
C ALA A 591 -4.69 -3.92 57.19
N ALA A 592 -5.15 -5.17 57.10
CA ALA A 592 -6.43 -5.49 56.49
C ALA A 592 -7.57 -4.85 57.30
N THR A 593 -8.56 -4.28 56.62
CA THR A 593 -9.72 -3.64 57.26
C THR A 593 -11.00 -4.34 56.88
N LEU A 594 -11.77 -4.77 57.88
CA LEU A 594 -13.07 -5.39 57.68
C LEU A 594 -14.16 -4.33 57.67
N ARG A 595 -15.10 -4.42 56.72
CA ARG A 595 -16.29 -3.58 56.69
C ARG A 595 -17.54 -4.45 56.74
N ARG A 596 -18.33 -4.27 57.81
CA ARG A 596 -19.54 -5.06 58.11
C ARG A 596 -19.31 -6.56 58.19
N LEU A 597 -18.06 -6.97 58.35
CA LEU A 597 -17.64 -8.31 58.69
C LEU A 597 -16.98 -8.23 60.06
N THR A 598 -17.20 -9.28 60.85
CA THR A 598 -16.63 -9.48 62.17
C THR A 598 -15.91 -10.83 62.16
N VAL A 599 -14.74 -10.88 62.78
CA VAL A 599 -13.99 -12.12 62.95
C VAL A 599 -14.73 -13.04 63.92
N SER A 600 -14.69 -14.35 63.70
CA SER A 600 -15.29 -15.34 64.62
C SER A 600 -14.76 -15.15 66.05
N ASP A 601 -15.69 -15.09 67.01
CA ASP A 601 -15.35 -14.99 68.44
C ASP A 601 -14.98 -16.36 69.07
N ALA A 602 -15.06 -17.45 68.30
CA ALA A 602 -14.80 -18.82 68.70
C ALA A 602 -15.67 -19.36 69.86
N SER A 603 -16.64 -18.58 70.36
CA SER A 603 -17.49 -18.95 71.50
C SER A 603 -18.74 -19.72 71.07
N THR A 604 -19.30 -19.41 69.90
CA THR A 604 -20.50 -20.05 69.37
C THR A 604 -20.21 -21.25 68.46
N VAL A 605 -19.03 -21.26 67.82
CA VAL A 605 -18.56 -22.37 66.96
C VAL A 605 -17.10 -22.66 67.28
N THR A 606 -16.87 -23.43 68.34
CA THR A 606 -15.54 -23.68 68.94
C THR A 606 -14.55 -24.38 68.02
N THR A 607 -15.04 -25.01 66.94
CA THR A 607 -14.22 -25.66 65.92
C THR A 607 -13.52 -24.67 64.98
N ILE A 608 -13.93 -23.39 64.98
CA ILE A 608 -13.38 -22.33 64.11
C ILE A 608 -12.89 -21.17 64.96
N ARG A 609 -11.56 -21.02 65.02
CA ARG A 609 -10.92 -19.87 65.65
C ARG A 609 -10.94 -18.67 64.70
N GLY A 610 -11.07 -17.46 65.25
CA GLY A 610 -11.03 -16.22 64.48
C GLY A 610 -9.78 -16.06 63.61
N TYR A 611 -8.64 -16.53 64.11
CA TYR A 611 -7.38 -16.64 63.38
C TYR A 611 -6.74 -18.01 63.64
N SER A 612 -6.24 -18.66 62.59
CA SER A 612 -5.42 -19.87 62.75
C SER A 612 -4.55 -20.16 61.53
N ASN A 613 -3.46 -20.90 61.74
CA ASN A 613 -2.64 -21.43 60.65
C ASN A 613 -3.42 -22.37 59.71
N LYS A 614 -4.45 -23.04 60.23
CA LYS A 614 -5.24 -24.04 59.51
C LYS A 614 -6.30 -23.42 58.58
N PHE A 615 -7.01 -22.40 59.04
CA PHE A 615 -8.16 -21.82 58.32
C PHE A 615 -7.96 -20.34 57.91
N GLY A 616 -6.86 -19.70 58.30
CA GLY A 616 -6.68 -18.26 58.12
C GLY A 616 -7.60 -17.45 59.01
N GLN A 617 -8.00 -16.27 58.53
CA GLN A 617 -8.99 -15.43 59.17
C GLN A 617 -10.39 -15.94 58.82
N ALA A 618 -11.19 -16.19 59.85
CA ALA A 618 -12.59 -16.58 59.72
C ALA A 618 -13.48 -15.36 59.98
N ALA A 619 -14.14 -14.85 58.94
CA ALA A 619 -14.99 -13.66 59.04
C ALA A 619 -16.40 -13.89 58.49
N ALA A 620 -17.37 -13.23 59.11
CA ALA A 620 -18.79 -13.25 58.73
C ALA A 620 -19.48 -11.95 59.18
N PRO A 621 -20.72 -11.65 58.74
CA PRO A 621 -21.42 -10.44 59.15
C PRO A 621 -21.55 -10.26 60.67
N ILE A 622 -21.67 -11.36 61.39
CA ILE A 622 -21.68 -11.42 62.86
C ILE A 622 -20.69 -12.49 63.35
N ALA A 623 -20.21 -12.34 64.58
CA ALA A 623 -19.20 -13.23 65.17
C ALA A 623 -19.64 -14.71 65.21
N ALA A 624 -20.95 -14.99 65.27
CA ALA A 624 -21.53 -16.34 65.25
C ALA A 624 -21.66 -17.00 63.86
N GLY A 625 -21.32 -16.29 62.77
CA GLY A 625 -21.27 -16.86 61.42
C GLY A 625 -22.64 -17.05 60.74
N SER A 626 -23.43 -15.98 60.58
CA SER A 626 -24.72 -16.02 59.84
C SER A 626 -24.76 -14.99 58.71
N TRP A 627 -25.37 -15.35 57.58
CA TRP A 627 -25.52 -14.53 56.38
C TRP A 627 -27.02 -14.43 55.98
N SER A 628 -27.87 -13.82 56.84
CA SER A 628 -29.35 -13.78 56.68
C SER A 628 -29.98 -12.44 56.26
N THR A 629 -31.23 -12.50 55.79
CA THR A 629 -32.13 -11.37 55.45
C THR A 629 -33.03 -10.82 56.59
N ALA A 630 -33.06 -11.36 57.82
CA ALA A 630 -33.85 -10.83 58.96
C ALA A 630 -33.48 -11.52 60.29
N ALA A 631 -33.54 -10.97 61.50
CA ALA A 631 -33.82 -9.65 62.06
C ALA A 631 -33.00 -9.51 63.38
N ASN A 632 -32.54 -8.30 63.72
CA ASN A 632 -31.61 -7.94 64.81
C ASN A 632 -30.14 -8.35 64.62
N PRO A 633 -29.45 -7.66 63.71
CA PRO A 633 -28.48 -6.66 64.19
C PRO A 633 -28.93 -5.25 63.80
N PRO A 634 -28.42 -4.18 64.44
CA PRO A 634 -28.90 -2.82 64.25
C PRO A 634 -28.89 -2.46 62.76
N ALA A 635 -30.02 -1.95 62.27
CA ALA A 635 -30.12 -1.39 60.93
C ALA A 635 -28.98 -0.38 60.68
N PRO A 636 -28.43 -0.32 59.45
CA PRO A 636 -29.07 -0.76 58.21
C PRO A 636 -28.24 -1.85 57.49
N VAL A 637 -28.68 -3.10 57.62
CA VAL A 637 -28.12 -4.26 56.93
C VAL A 637 -29.25 -5.08 56.32
N THR A 638 -29.24 -5.23 55.00
CA THR A 638 -30.14 -6.10 54.23
C THR A 638 -29.23 -7.01 53.42
N VAL A 639 -28.91 -8.22 53.89
CA VAL A 639 -27.97 -9.11 53.18
C VAL A 639 -28.74 -9.83 52.06
N SER A 640 -28.34 -9.64 50.80
CA SER A 640 -28.83 -10.42 49.66
C SER A 640 -28.22 -11.82 49.67
N ALA A 641 -28.91 -12.83 49.13
CA ALA A 641 -28.35 -14.18 48.92
C ALA A 641 -27.16 -14.22 47.93
N ASN A 642 -26.76 -13.07 47.39
CA ASN A 642 -25.67 -12.83 46.44
C ASN A 642 -24.63 -11.85 47.04
N LEU A 643 -23.48 -11.68 46.37
CA LEU A 643 -22.46 -10.71 46.75
C LEU A 643 -23.04 -9.29 46.95
N ASP A 644 -22.64 -8.63 48.04
CA ASP A 644 -23.06 -7.28 48.38
C ASP A 644 -21.83 -6.38 48.58
N ARG A 645 -21.81 -5.22 47.92
CA ARG A 645 -20.71 -4.25 47.97
C ARG A 645 -20.48 -3.60 49.33
N ARG A 646 -21.33 -3.86 50.33
CA ARG A 646 -21.18 -3.35 51.70
C ARG A 646 -20.35 -4.28 52.61
N TYR A 647 -20.11 -5.52 52.19
CA TYR A 647 -19.41 -6.56 52.96
C TYR A 647 -18.10 -6.92 52.30
N TYR A 648 -17.00 -6.45 52.87
CA TYR A 648 -15.69 -6.70 52.29
C TYR A 648 -14.58 -6.68 53.33
N GLU A 649 -13.48 -7.33 52.99
CA GLU A 649 -12.17 -7.09 53.58
C GLU A 649 -11.33 -6.28 52.59
N GLN A 650 -10.66 -5.24 53.09
CA GLN A 650 -9.92 -4.28 52.29
C GLN A 650 -8.42 -4.38 52.57
N PHE A 651 -7.63 -4.34 51.50
CA PHE A 651 -6.18 -4.35 51.51
C PHE A 651 -5.66 -3.14 50.74
N THR A 652 -4.55 -2.56 51.19
CA THR A 652 -3.89 -1.43 50.53
C THR A 652 -2.42 -1.72 50.26
N LEU A 653 -2.00 -1.36 49.05
CA LEU A 653 -0.61 -1.32 48.64
C LEU A 653 -0.26 0.12 48.26
N THR A 654 0.52 0.77 49.11
CA THR A 654 0.99 2.15 48.87
C THR A 654 2.47 2.12 48.54
N ALA A 655 2.85 2.77 47.44
CA ALA A 655 4.25 2.95 47.09
C ALA A 655 4.92 3.93 48.06
N ALA A 656 6.05 3.52 48.65
CA ALA A 656 6.85 4.34 49.55
C ALA A 656 7.41 5.58 48.83
N ALA A 657 7.78 6.61 49.60
CA ALA A 657 8.38 7.82 49.04
C ALA A 657 9.62 7.49 48.19
N GLY A 658 9.71 8.08 46.99
CA GLY A 658 10.82 7.86 46.05
C GLY A 658 10.84 6.47 45.38
N ARG A 659 9.80 5.66 45.54
CA ARG A 659 9.71 4.30 44.96
C ARG A 659 8.55 4.21 43.97
N THR A 660 8.68 3.30 43.00
CA THR A 660 7.60 2.91 42.08
C THR A 660 7.34 1.42 42.27
N LEU A 661 6.08 1.00 42.27
CA LEU A 661 5.72 -0.42 42.31
C LEU A 661 5.01 -0.80 41.01
N ARG A 662 5.49 -1.83 40.30
CA ARG A 662 4.67 -2.52 39.30
C ARG A 662 3.95 -3.66 39.99
N VAL A 663 2.62 -3.68 39.93
CA VAL A 663 1.77 -4.71 40.55
C VAL A 663 1.23 -5.61 39.44
N ASP A 664 1.64 -6.88 39.45
CA ASP A 664 1.24 -7.84 38.43
C ASP A 664 -0.01 -8.62 38.85
N SER A 665 -0.01 -9.13 40.08
CA SER A 665 -1.06 -10.05 40.54
C SER A 665 -1.32 -10.01 42.04
N LEU A 666 -2.51 -10.48 42.41
CA LEU A 666 -2.94 -10.73 43.78
C LEU A 666 -3.17 -12.23 43.94
N LEU A 667 -2.54 -12.83 44.95
CA LEU A 667 -2.72 -14.23 45.33
C LEU A 667 -3.40 -14.28 46.70
N MET A 668 -4.28 -15.25 46.91
CA MET A 668 -4.88 -15.51 48.22
C MET A 668 -5.42 -16.92 48.30
N THR A 669 -5.56 -17.46 49.50
CA THR A 669 -6.21 -18.74 49.73
C THR A 669 -7.58 -18.51 50.37
N ALA A 670 -8.64 -19.04 49.77
CA ALA A 670 -10.02 -18.74 50.17
C ALA A 670 -10.93 -19.98 50.16
N ALA A 671 -11.90 -20.02 51.08
CA ALA A 671 -12.97 -21.02 51.11
C ALA A 671 -14.14 -20.54 51.97
N PHE A 672 -15.18 -21.38 52.09
CA PHE A 672 -16.25 -21.18 53.07
C PHE A 672 -16.43 -22.39 53.98
N TYR A 673 -16.81 -22.17 55.24
CA TYR A 673 -17.18 -23.24 56.16
C TYR A 673 -18.66 -23.57 56.12
N ASN A 674 -18.97 -24.86 56.04
CA ASN A 674 -20.30 -25.47 56.19
C ASN A 674 -21.38 -24.92 55.20
N THR A 675 -20.97 -24.29 54.09
CA THR A 675 -21.87 -23.82 53.03
C THR A 675 -21.29 -24.08 51.65
N SER A 676 -22.13 -24.53 50.71
CA SER A 676 -21.78 -24.81 49.31
C SER A 676 -22.03 -23.65 48.36
N ASN A 677 -22.63 -22.55 48.83
CA ASN A 677 -23.04 -21.40 48.00
C ASN A 677 -22.12 -20.18 48.17
N GLY A 678 -20.87 -20.39 48.54
CA GLY A 678 -19.89 -19.33 48.77
C GLY A 678 -19.48 -18.63 47.49
N ARG A 679 -19.45 -17.29 47.49
CA ARG A 679 -19.00 -16.47 46.35
C ARG A 679 -17.92 -15.49 46.76
N LEU A 680 -17.02 -15.21 45.83
CA LEU A 680 -15.91 -14.28 45.96
C LEU A 680 -15.86 -13.36 44.74
N ALA A 681 -15.78 -12.04 44.98
CA ALA A 681 -15.44 -11.06 43.94
C ALA A 681 -14.39 -10.07 44.44
N ILE A 682 -13.61 -9.52 43.51
CA ILE A 682 -12.56 -8.55 43.78
C ILE A 682 -12.79 -7.32 42.92
N VAL A 683 -12.65 -6.16 43.55
CA VAL A 683 -12.70 -4.86 42.90
C VAL A 683 -11.49 -4.06 43.35
N THR A 684 -10.91 -3.29 42.46
CA THR A 684 -9.73 -2.45 42.68
C THR A 684 -10.07 -0.97 42.47
N SER A 685 -9.29 -0.08 43.07
CA SER A 685 -9.37 1.38 42.89
C SER A 685 -8.05 2.03 43.26
N LEU A 686 -7.68 3.10 42.56
CA LEU A 686 -6.50 3.94 42.83
C LEU A 686 -6.84 5.19 43.66
N THR A 687 -8.11 5.57 43.70
CA THR A 687 -8.63 6.75 44.40
C THR A 687 -9.33 6.41 45.72
N GLY A 688 -9.27 5.15 46.16
CA GLY A 688 -9.91 4.72 47.41
C GLY A 688 -11.41 4.45 47.30
N PHE A 689 -11.87 4.05 46.10
CA PHE A 689 -13.26 3.74 45.74
C PHE A 689 -14.18 4.97 45.71
N THR A 690 -13.71 6.06 45.10
CA THR A 690 -14.63 7.02 44.50
C THR A 690 -15.32 6.36 43.30
N THR A 691 -16.53 6.76 42.93
CA THR A 691 -17.31 6.05 41.88
C THR A 691 -16.66 6.06 40.49
N ALA A 692 -15.64 6.89 40.26
CA ALA A 692 -15.05 7.14 38.94
C ALA A 692 -13.99 6.10 38.49
N ASP A 693 -13.37 5.34 39.40
CA ASP A 693 -12.23 4.46 39.07
C ASP A 693 -12.35 3.02 39.61
N SER A 694 -13.52 2.66 40.15
CA SER A 694 -13.73 1.34 40.72
C SER A 694 -13.92 0.30 39.63
N THR A 695 -12.95 -0.61 39.49
CA THR A 695 -12.92 -1.62 38.42
C THR A 695 -13.00 -3.03 38.98
N ASN A 696 -13.84 -3.90 38.40
CA ASN A 696 -13.76 -5.33 38.67
C ASN A 696 -12.37 -5.85 38.25
N ILE A 697 -11.89 -6.88 38.95
CA ILE A 697 -10.67 -7.57 38.52
C ILE A 697 -10.83 -8.10 37.08
N PRO A 698 -9.85 -7.90 36.19
CA PRO A 698 -9.95 -8.30 34.78
C PRO A 698 -9.95 -9.82 34.59
N ALA A 699 -9.16 -10.55 35.37
CA ALA A 699 -9.11 -12.01 35.28
C ALA A 699 -8.70 -12.65 36.61
N GLY A 700 -9.21 -13.85 36.89
CA GLY A 700 -9.00 -14.54 38.15
C GLY A 700 -9.43 -16.00 38.12
N GLY A 701 -8.76 -16.84 38.89
CA GLY A 701 -9.06 -18.28 38.90
C GLY A 701 -8.32 -19.07 39.96
N LYS A 702 -8.78 -20.31 40.18
CA LYS A 702 -8.12 -21.29 41.05
C LYS A 702 -6.75 -21.62 40.48
N LEU A 703 -5.73 -21.63 41.33
CA LEU A 703 -4.35 -21.88 40.96
C LEU A 703 -4.15 -23.37 40.64
N GLY A 704 -4.02 -23.70 39.36
CA GLY A 704 -3.57 -25.02 38.86
C GLY A 704 -2.36 -24.93 37.92
N SER A 705 -1.84 -23.72 37.65
CA SER A 705 -0.75 -23.41 36.71
C SER A 705 0.08 -22.22 37.22
N THR A 706 1.31 -22.08 36.72
CA THR A 706 2.20 -20.94 36.98
C THR A 706 1.86 -19.68 36.18
N THR A 707 0.92 -19.73 35.24
CA THR A 707 0.48 -18.59 34.40
C THR A 707 -0.67 -17.78 35.01
N LEU A 708 -0.82 -16.51 34.60
CA LEU A 708 -1.97 -15.69 35.00
C LEU A 708 -3.24 -16.17 34.27
N PRO A 709 -4.37 -16.34 34.95
CA PRO A 709 -5.63 -16.63 34.28
C PRO A 709 -5.98 -15.53 33.28
N THR A 710 -6.48 -15.89 32.09
CA THR A 710 -6.92 -14.96 31.03
C THR A 710 -8.44 -14.87 30.92
N THR A 711 -9.19 -15.61 31.74
CA THR A 711 -10.65 -15.62 31.74
C THR A 711 -11.20 -14.59 32.72
N ASN A 712 -12.25 -13.88 32.31
CA ASN A 712 -12.91 -12.81 33.07
C ASN A 712 -13.73 -13.35 34.26
N ASN A 713 -13.07 -14.00 35.22
CA ASN A 713 -13.66 -14.58 36.43
C ASN A 713 -13.12 -13.88 37.68
N GLY A 714 -13.96 -13.76 38.72
CA GLY A 714 -13.61 -13.11 39.99
C GLY A 714 -14.07 -11.66 40.13
N GLY A 715 -14.83 -11.12 39.17
CA GLY A 715 -15.54 -9.85 39.30
C GLY A 715 -16.97 -10.03 39.83
N PHE A 716 -17.70 -8.93 40.08
CA PHE A 716 -19.11 -9.01 40.53
C PHE A 716 -20.05 -9.69 39.52
N THR A 717 -19.80 -9.51 38.23
CA THR A 717 -20.61 -10.09 37.14
C THR A 717 -20.40 -11.60 37.01
N THR A 718 -19.19 -12.07 37.30
CA THR A 718 -18.75 -13.46 37.14
C THR A 718 -17.96 -13.90 38.38
N PRO A 719 -18.61 -14.02 39.55
CA PRO A 719 -17.92 -14.28 40.79
C PRO A 719 -17.37 -15.71 40.86
N ILE A 720 -16.28 -15.89 41.61
CA ILE A 720 -15.72 -17.21 41.86
C ILE A 720 -16.59 -17.92 42.90
N VAL A 721 -17.05 -19.12 42.56
CA VAL A 721 -17.69 -20.02 43.52
C VAL A 721 -16.59 -20.65 44.38
N LEU A 722 -16.69 -20.44 45.68
CA LEU A 722 -15.76 -20.98 46.66
C LEU A 722 -16.25 -22.34 47.17
N ALA A 723 -15.30 -23.23 47.42
CA ALA A 723 -15.61 -24.56 47.92
C ALA A 723 -16.11 -24.50 49.38
N ASN A 724 -17.11 -25.35 49.68
CA ASN A 724 -17.42 -25.70 51.07
C ASN A 724 -16.28 -26.54 51.64
N GLN A 725 -15.74 -26.13 52.78
CA GLN A 725 -14.65 -26.83 53.42
C GLN A 725 -14.88 -26.96 54.91
N THR A 726 -15.22 -28.18 55.32
CA THR A 726 -15.39 -28.58 56.72
C THR A 726 -14.12 -29.22 57.31
N ALA A 727 -13.18 -29.65 56.45
CA ALA A 727 -11.84 -30.14 56.82
C ALA A 727 -10.84 -29.94 55.64
N GLY A 728 -9.56 -29.67 55.95
CA GLY A 728 -8.47 -29.60 54.97
C GLY A 728 -8.08 -28.18 54.49
N PRO A 729 -7.04 -28.04 53.63
CA PRO A 729 -6.49 -26.76 53.19
C PRO A 729 -7.33 -26.09 52.10
N THR A 730 -7.44 -24.76 52.17
CA THR A 730 -8.21 -23.93 51.24
C THR A 730 -7.57 -23.83 49.86
N ASN A 731 -8.36 -23.52 48.82
CA ASN A 731 -7.83 -23.36 47.46
C ASN A 731 -7.09 -22.02 47.32
N THR A 732 -5.93 -22.03 46.69
CA THR A 732 -5.24 -20.79 46.30
C THR A 732 -5.82 -20.25 45.00
N TYR A 733 -6.03 -18.94 44.95
CA TYR A 733 -6.55 -18.20 43.81
C TYR A 733 -5.53 -17.15 43.40
N ARG A 734 -5.48 -16.86 42.10
CA ARG A 734 -4.62 -15.83 41.51
C ARG A 734 -5.47 -14.91 40.64
N PHE A 735 -5.19 -13.62 40.75
CA PHE A 735 -5.94 -12.53 40.13
C PHE A 735 -4.98 -11.56 39.44
N ALA A 736 -5.26 -11.21 38.18
CA ALA A 736 -4.52 -10.17 37.46
C ALA A 736 -5.03 -8.80 37.89
N VAL A 737 -4.16 -7.88 38.31
CA VAL A 737 -4.60 -6.56 38.84
C VAL A 737 -4.91 -5.55 37.73
N SER A 738 -4.44 -5.80 36.50
CA SER A 738 -4.64 -4.98 35.30
C SER A 738 -4.86 -5.87 34.07
N SER A 739 -5.60 -5.35 33.08
CA SER A 739 -5.76 -5.98 31.77
C SER A 739 -4.57 -5.75 30.84
N ALA A 740 -3.65 -4.85 31.23
CA ALA A 740 -2.42 -4.58 30.48
C ALA A 740 -1.39 -5.69 30.73
N ALA A 741 -0.73 -6.15 29.66
CA ALA A 741 0.33 -7.16 29.72
C ALA A 741 1.56 -6.71 30.54
N THR A 742 1.66 -5.42 30.85
CA THR A 742 2.77 -4.78 31.58
C THR A 742 2.51 -4.60 33.08
N GLY A 743 1.37 -5.03 33.63
CA GLY A 743 1.01 -4.83 35.04
C GLY A 743 0.48 -3.41 35.35
N LEU A 744 0.19 -3.13 36.62
CA LEU A 744 -0.29 -1.82 37.11
C LEU A 744 0.83 -1.06 37.82
N THR A 745 1.18 0.14 37.37
CA THR A 745 2.23 0.95 37.99
C THR A 745 1.67 1.92 39.05
N LEU A 746 2.24 1.89 40.25
CA LEU A 746 2.02 2.84 41.34
C LEU A 746 3.26 3.70 41.52
N THR A 747 3.11 5.01 41.38
CA THR A 747 4.17 5.99 41.67
C THR A 747 4.20 6.36 43.16
N ALA A 748 5.29 6.99 43.61
CA ALA A 748 5.50 7.33 45.02
C ALA A 748 4.28 8.01 45.65
N GLY A 749 3.79 7.44 46.77
CA GLY A 749 2.61 7.94 47.49
C GLY A 749 1.26 7.48 46.94
N GLN A 750 1.19 6.89 45.74
CA GLN A 750 -0.05 6.32 45.23
C GLN A 750 -0.41 5.02 45.95
N THR A 751 -1.72 4.81 46.15
CA THR A 751 -2.27 3.64 46.84
C THR A 751 -3.20 2.87 45.92
N LEU A 752 -2.88 1.61 45.66
CA LEU A 752 -3.86 0.64 45.18
C LEU A 752 -4.68 0.14 46.37
N THR A 753 -5.99 0.34 46.30
CA THR A 753 -6.94 -0.23 47.26
C THR A 753 -7.66 -1.41 46.59
N VAL A 754 -7.66 -2.56 47.26
CA VAL A 754 -8.36 -3.77 46.81
C VAL A 754 -9.40 -4.16 47.85
N ARG A 755 -10.63 -4.41 47.41
CA ARG A 755 -11.71 -4.93 48.24
C ARG A 755 -12.07 -6.34 47.79
N VAL A 756 -12.05 -7.25 48.75
CA VAL A 756 -12.43 -8.65 48.60
C VAL A 756 -13.83 -8.81 49.18
N TYR A 757 -14.79 -9.10 48.30
CA TYR A 757 -16.20 -9.26 48.63
C TYR A 757 -16.54 -10.72 48.73
N VAL A 758 -17.21 -11.08 49.82
CA VAL A 758 -17.62 -12.44 50.13
C VAL A 758 -19.11 -12.48 50.44
N GLY A 759 -19.76 -13.59 50.07
CA GLY A 759 -21.17 -13.80 50.37
C GLY A 759 -21.54 -15.27 50.33
N ALA A 760 -22.45 -15.68 51.21
CA ALA A 760 -23.02 -17.01 51.23
C ALA A 760 -24.53 -16.87 51.43
N GLY A 761 -25.35 -17.39 50.51
CA GLY A 761 -26.81 -17.29 50.60
C GLY A 761 -27.41 -18.25 51.63
N THR A 762 -27.07 -18.11 52.92
CA THR A 762 -27.55 -19.00 53.99
C THR A 762 -27.70 -18.29 55.34
N THR A 763 -28.80 -18.57 56.03
CA THR A 763 -29.16 -17.94 57.31
C THR A 763 -28.66 -18.70 58.53
N SER A 764 -28.14 -19.93 58.36
CA SER A 764 -27.71 -20.79 59.46
C SER A 764 -26.43 -20.26 60.13
N PRO A 765 -26.32 -20.29 61.48
CA PRO A 765 -25.08 -19.99 62.18
C PRO A 765 -23.91 -20.91 61.80
N GLY A 766 -22.69 -20.49 62.08
CA GLY A 766 -21.48 -21.25 61.80
C GLY A 766 -21.11 -21.35 60.33
N ARG A 767 -21.30 -20.27 59.56
CA ARG A 767 -20.90 -20.13 58.16
C ARG A 767 -19.92 -18.97 58.05
N TYR A 768 -18.67 -19.25 57.70
CA TYR A 768 -17.61 -18.24 57.66
C TYR A 768 -16.89 -18.25 56.33
N ALA A 769 -16.52 -17.06 55.85
CA ALA A 769 -15.53 -16.94 54.81
C ALA A 769 -14.15 -17.12 55.45
N PHE A 770 -13.32 -17.94 54.82
CA PHE A 770 -11.93 -18.13 55.19
C PHE A 770 -11.05 -17.41 54.19
N LEU A 771 -10.16 -16.57 54.70
CA LEU A 771 -9.14 -15.89 53.90
C LEU A 771 -7.76 -16.04 54.55
N LYS A 772 -6.78 -16.46 53.74
CA LYS A 772 -5.40 -16.69 54.17
C LYS A 772 -4.43 -16.24 53.07
N ASP A 773 -3.21 -15.89 53.46
CA ASP A 773 -2.08 -15.69 52.54
C ASP A 773 -2.34 -14.68 51.41
N VAL A 774 -2.95 -13.53 51.73
CA VAL A 774 -3.20 -12.46 50.76
C VAL A 774 -1.87 -11.81 50.39
N LEU A 775 -1.43 -11.98 49.15
CA LEU A 775 -0.11 -11.60 48.66
C LEU A 775 -0.22 -10.76 47.38
N PHE A 776 0.23 -9.51 47.43
CA PHE A 776 0.54 -8.76 46.22
C PHE A 776 1.87 -9.22 45.64
N LYS A 777 1.88 -9.50 44.34
CA LYS A 777 3.06 -9.83 43.56
C LYS A 777 3.32 -8.80 42.48
N GLY A 778 4.59 -8.52 42.25
CA GLY A 778 5.03 -7.49 41.34
C GLY A 778 6.52 -7.19 41.49
N GLU A 779 6.88 -5.94 41.22
CA GLU A 779 8.25 -5.45 41.23
C GLU A 779 8.32 -4.11 41.98
N ASP A 780 9.25 -4.04 42.93
CA ASP A 780 9.67 -2.79 43.56
C ASP A 780 10.76 -2.18 42.69
N VAL A 781 10.36 -1.22 41.86
CA VAL A 781 11.28 -0.50 40.99
C VAL A 781 11.84 0.71 41.75
N THR A 782 13.15 0.75 41.91
CA THR A 782 13.85 2.05 41.92
C THR A 782 13.63 2.66 40.53
N PRO A 783 13.23 3.95 40.42
CA PRO A 783 12.93 4.53 39.12
C PRO A 783 14.02 4.19 38.10
N ALA A 784 13.62 3.66 36.94
CA ALA A 784 14.54 3.58 35.81
C ALA A 784 15.15 4.97 35.64
N ALA A 785 16.48 5.04 35.52
CA ALA A 785 17.16 6.28 35.17
C ALA A 785 16.45 6.83 33.94
N CYS A 786 15.86 8.02 34.07
CA CYS A 786 15.03 8.56 33.03
C CYS A 786 15.86 8.72 31.75
N ASN A 787 15.33 8.24 30.62
CA ASN A 787 16.00 8.25 29.33
C ASN A 787 15.31 9.28 28.43
N ALA A 788 15.93 10.43 28.22
CA ALA A 788 15.44 11.48 27.32
C ALA A 788 16.07 11.39 25.91
N ALA A 789 16.51 10.21 25.47
CA ALA A 789 17.14 10.06 24.17
C ALA A 789 16.22 10.47 23.01
N PHE A 790 16.79 11.28 22.12
CA PHE A 790 16.21 11.66 20.84
C PHE A 790 17.33 11.88 19.83
N SER A 791 17.01 11.82 18.54
CA SER A 791 17.95 12.13 17.46
C SER A 791 17.27 12.84 16.30
N TYR A 792 18.03 13.65 15.56
CA TYR A 792 17.64 14.16 14.25
C TYR A 792 18.27 13.30 13.15
N PRO A 793 17.70 13.30 11.93
CA PRO A 793 18.20 12.46 10.81
C PRO A 793 19.63 12.79 10.36
N ALA A 794 20.16 13.95 10.71
CA ALA A 794 21.54 14.36 10.47
C ALA A 794 22.02 15.34 11.57
N ALA A 795 23.34 15.54 11.66
CA ALA A 795 23.97 16.50 12.57
C ALA A 795 24.09 17.92 11.98
N ALA A 796 23.96 18.07 10.66
CA ALA A 796 24.02 19.36 9.97
C ALA A 796 22.97 19.45 8.86
N PHE A 797 22.35 20.62 8.71
CA PHE A 797 21.31 20.90 7.73
C PHE A 797 21.59 22.20 6.99
N CYS A 798 21.16 22.29 5.74
CA CYS A 798 21.14 23.55 5.00
C CYS A 798 19.87 24.32 5.34
N GLN A 799 19.98 25.64 5.52
CA GLN A 799 18.83 26.50 5.84
C GLN A 799 17.68 26.40 4.82
N SER A 800 17.98 25.99 3.58
CA SER A 800 17.05 25.78 2.46
C SER A 800 16.46 24.34 2.36
N ALA A 801 16.86 23.42 3.24
CA ALA A 801 16.38 22.05 3.22
C ALA A 801 14.99 21.89 3.86
N THR A 802 14.39 20.71 3.72
CA THR A 802 13.13 20.37 4.40
C THR A 802 13.33 20.32 5.93
N ASN A 803 12.37 20.86 6.66
CA ASN A 803 12.35 20.89 8.13
C ASN A 803 12.52 19.48 8.74
N PRO A 804 13.58 19.20 9.53
CA PRO A 804 13.81 17.90 10.11
C PRO A 804 13.00 17.72 11.39
N ALA A 805 12.34 16.56 11.52
CA ALA A 805 11.69 16.14 12.74
C ALA A 805 12.63 15.23 13.55
N PRO A 806 12.66 15.34 14.89
CA PRO A 806 13.41 14.43 15.72
C PRO A 806 12.62 13.13 15.94
N THR A 807 13.34 12.04 16.16
CA THR A 807 12.79 10.78 16.66
C THR A 807 13.10 10.69 18.15
N VAL A 808 12.06 10.71 18.99
CA VAL A 808 12.20 10.45 20.44
C VAL A 808 12.22 8.94 20.64
N THR A 809 13.32 8.43 21.18
CA THR A 809 13.54 6.99 21.43
C THR A 809 13.53 6.65 22.92
N GLY A 810 13.54 7.67 23.79
CA GLY A 810 13.36 7.57 25.23
C GLY A 810 11.92 7.83 25.70
N THR A 811 11.76 8.31 26.94
CA THR A 811 10.48 8.68 27.55
C THR A 811 9.76 9.74 26.72
N THR A 812 8.54 9.44 26.27
CA THR A 812 7.71 10.33 25.45
C THR A 812 6.93 11.34 26.30
N GLY A 813 6.41 12.40 25.67
CA GLY A 813 5.60 13.43 26.34
C GLY A 813 6.39 14.62 26.91
N GLY A 814 7.69 14.71 26.61
CA GLY A 814 8.56 15.81 27.00
C GLY A 814 8.47 17.05 26.09
N THR A 815 9.24 18.07 26.42
CA THR A 815 9.32 19.33 25.66
C THR A 815 10.71 19.54 25.06
N PHE A 816 10.75 20.05 23.84
CA PHE A 816 11.97 20.48 23.16
C PHE A 816 12.25 21.97 23.41
N SER A 817 13.52 22.31 23.59
CA SER A 817 14.01 23.69 23.70
C SER A 817 15.38 23.84 23.03
N ALA A 818 15.72 25.06 22.63
CA ALA A 818 17.05 25.39 22.10
C ALA A 818 17.42 26.85 22.42
N GLY A 819 18.68 27.20 22.21
CA GLY A 819 19.17 28.56 22.35
C GLY A 819 18.57 29.54 21.31
N THR A 820 18.72 30.84 21.58
CA THR A 820 18.26 31.92 20.70
C THR A 820 18.85 31.77 19.29
N GLY A 821 18.00 31.84 18.26
CA GLY A 821 18.40 31.71 16.86
C GLY A 821 17.94 30.40 16.18
N LEU A 822 17.61 29.35 16.94
CA LEU A 822 16.99 28.13 16.41
C LEU A 822 15.47 28.14 16.63
N SER A 823 14.69 28.17 15.55
CA SER A 823 13.24 28.07 15.59
C SER A 823 12.83 26.60 15.56
N LEU A 824 12.24 26.09 16.64
CA LEU A 824 11.69 24.73 16.71
C LEU A 824 10.32 24.70 17.39
N ASN A 825 9.51 23.69 17.07
CA ASN A 825 8.26 23.45 17.77
C ASN A 825 8.53 22.74 19.11
N ALA A 826 8.13 23.34 20.23
CA ALA A 826 8.44 22.81 21.56
C ALA A 826 7.77 21.46 21.88
N THR A 827 6.70 21.10 21.18
CA THR A 827 5.98 19.83 21.40
C THR A 827 6.46 18.72 20.48
N THR A 828 6.68 19.03 19.20
CA THR A 828 7.06 18.03 18.19
C THR A 828 8.57 17.95 17.95
N GLY A 829 9.31 18.95 18.40
CA GLY A 829 10.74 19.12 18.13
C GLY A 829 11.06 19.43 16.66
N LEU A 830 10.06 19.63 15.79
CA LEU A 830 10.30 19.97 14.39
C LEU A 830 11.09 21.28 14.29
N ILE A 831 12.27 21.25 13.65
CA ILE A 831 13.08 22.45 13.41
C ILE A 831 12.57 23.15 12.16
N ASN A 832 12.29 24.44 12.26
CA ASN A 832 12.04 25.32 11.12
C ASN A 832 13.37 25.92 10.65
N LEU A 833 13.97 25.30 9.63
CA LEU A 833 15.28 25.70 9.12
C LEU A 833 15.26 27.11 8.52
N ALA A 834 14.20 27.47 7.78
CA ALA A 834 14.06 28.77 7.14
C ALA A 834 13.92 29.93 8.14
N ALA A 835 13.30 29.68 9.30
CA ALA A 835 13.15 30.67 10.38
C ALA A 835 14.32 30.69 11.37
N SER A 836 15.33 29.82 11.20
CA SER A 836 16.49 29.74 12.08
C SER A 836 17.69 30.47 11.49
N THR A 837 18.53 31.07 12.33
CA THR A 837 19.81 31.66 11.89
C THR A 837 20.88 30.59 11.66
N PRO A 838 21.80 30.73 10.70
CA PRO A 838 22.94 29.82 10.58
C PRO A 838 23.80 29.80 11.84
N GLY A 839 24.21 28.61 12.28
CA GLY A 839 24.94 28.41 13.54
C GLY A 839 24.81 26.98 14.06
N THR A 840 25.58 26.66 15.10
CA THR A 840 25.50 25.37 15.81
C THR A 840 24.71 25.55 17.10
N TYR A 841 23.69 24.72 17.27
CA TYR A 841 22.74 24.81 18.37
C TYR A 841 22.71 23.51 19.16
N THR A 842 22.52 23.64 20.46
CA THR A 842 22.19 22.52 21.34
C THR A 842 20.67 22.48 21.51
N VAL A 843 20.03 21.47 20.93
CA VAL A 843 18.63 21.15 21.19
C VAL A 843 18.57 20.31 22.45
N THR A 844 17.70 20.65 23.38
CA THR A 844 17.43 19.89 24.59
C THR A 844 16.04 19.28 24.48
N TYR A 845 15.90 17.99 24.79
CA TYR A 845 14.61 17.35 25.03
C TYR A 845 14.50 17.04 26.52
N ALA A 846 13.46 17.53 27.18
CA ALA A 846 13.20 17.31 28.60
C ALA A 846 11.92 16.50 28.77
N ALA A 847 12.04 15.22 29.14
CA ALA A 847 10.90 14.35 29.46
C ALA A 847 10.28 14.71 30.83
N THR A 848 11.11 15.15 31.78
CA THR A 848 10.71 15.76 33.06
C THR A 848 11.76 16.80 33.50
N ALA A 849 11.51 17.55 34.58
CA ALA A 849 12.43 18.59 35.08
C ALA A 849 13.85 18.06 35.39
N SER A 850 13.97 16.79 35.79
CA SER A 850 15.25 16.13 36.11
C SER A 850 15.72 15.16 35.03
N CYS A 851 15.06 15.13 33.87
CA CYS A 851 15.33 14.18 32.80
C CYS A 851 15.39 14.86 31.45
N ASN A 852 16.61 15.14 31.01
CA ASN A 852 16.87 15.79 29.75
C ASN A 852 18.04 15.13 29.02
N SER A 853 18.07 15.34 27.70
CA SER A 853 19.22 15.00 26.86
C SER A 853 19.36 16.09 25.82
N THR A 854 20.55 16.16 25.22
CA THR A 854 20.87 17.20 24.25
C THR A 854 21.40 16.60 22.95
N ALA A 855 21.05 17.22 21.83
CA ALA A 855 21.63 16.93 20.53
C ALA A 855 22.16 18.23 19.90
N THR A 856 23.32 18.15 19.27
CA THR A 856 23.90 19.27 18.55
C THR A 856 23.41 19.25 17.09
N VAL A 857 22.86 20.38 16.63
CA VAL A 857 22.41 20.58 15.26
C VAL A 857 23.09 21.81 14.68
N THR A 858 23.77 21.65 13.55
CA THR A 858 24.37 22.76 12.81
C THR A 858 23.49 23.17 11.64
N ILE A 859 23.11 24.45 11.56
CA ILE A 859 22.45 25.04 10.41
C ILE A 859 23.49 25.81 9.61
N ASN A 860 23.73 25.34 8.39
CA ASN A 860 24.65 25.97 7.46
C ASN A 860 23.91 27.01 6.62
N ALA A 861 24.52 28.18 6.47
CA ALA A 861 24.02 29.21 5.57
C ALA A 861 24.02 28.69 4.13
N ALA A 862 22.94 28.94 3.40
CA ALA A 862 22.97 28.80 1.95
C ALA A 862 23.81 29.95 1.37
N PRO A 863 24.63 29.71 0.33
CA PRO A 863 25.26 30.79 -0.40
C PRO A 863 24.22 31.74 -0.97
N ALA A 864 24.59 33.02 -1.15
CA ALA A 864 23.70 33.99 -1.77
C ALA A 864 23.24 33.51 -3.16
N ARG A 865 22.00 33.83 -3.54
CA ARG A 865 21.46 33.51 -4.87
C ARG A 865 22.39 34.14 -5.91
N PRO A 866 23.03 33.35 -6.80
CA PRO A 866 23.88 33.90 -7.84
C PRO A 866 23.04 34.65 -8.87
N THR A 867 23.63 35.66 -9.51
CA THR A 867 23.05 36.33 -10.67
C THR A 867 23.76 35.89 -11.94
N VAL A 868 23.03 35.81 -13.05
CA VAL A 868 23.58 35.47 -14.36
C VAL A 868 23.55 36.72 -15.23
N THR A 869 24.70 37.09 -15.78
CA THR A 869 24.81 38.11 -16.83
C THR A 869 25.14 37.46 -18.17
N VAL A 870 24.74 38.08 -19.27
CA VAL A 870 25.11 37.64 -20.62
C VAL A 870 25.96 38.68 -21.32
N ALA A 871 27.05 38.23 -21.94
CA ALA A 871 27.82 38.99 -22.91
C ALA A 871 27.73 38.26 -24.27
N TYR A 872 27.25 38.96 -25.30
CA TYR A 872 27.23 38.42 -26.66
C TYR A 872 28.59 38.68 -27.31
N GLY A 873 29.25 37.59 -27.76
CA GLY A 873 30.60 37.61 -28.31
C GLY A 873 30.61 37.64 -29.85
N ALA A 874 31.54 36.90 -30.46
CA ALA A 874 31.59 36.69 -31.91
C ALA A 874 30.24 36.18 -32.45
N PRO A 875 29.93 36.39 -33.76
CA PRO A 875 28.64 36.02 -34.33
C PRO A 875 28.22 34.59 -33.98
N GLY A 876 27.09 34.45 -33.28
CA GLY A 876 26.55 33.15 -32.87
C GLY A 876 27.04 32.64 -31.51
N THR A 877 27.70 33.45 -30.68
CA THR A 877 28.10 33.08 -29.33
C THR A 877 27.57 34.02 -28.24
N ALA A 878 27.12 33.46 -27.12
CA ALA A 878 26.78 34.20 -25.91
C ALA A 878 27.48 33.56 -24.70
N THR A 879 28.29 34.34 -23.99
CA THR A 879 28.93 33.91 -22.74
C THR A 879 28.06 34.35 -21.58
N LEU A 880 27.56 33.37 -20.83
CA LEU A 880 26.88 33.56 -19.57
C LEU A 880 27.91 33.60 -18.46
N THR A 881 27.75 34.51 -17.51
CA THR A 881 28.67 34.67 -16.37
C THR A 881 27.86 34.63 -15.09
N SER A 882 28.24 33.72 -14.19
CA SER A 882 27.73 33.66 -12.82
C SER A 882 28.45 34.70 -11.98
N SER A 883 27.73 35.36 -11.07
CA SER A 883 28.34 36.22 -10.06
C SER A 883 29.16 35.46 -9.02
N ALA A 884 29.07 34.13 -8.97
CA ALA A 884 29.86 33.30 -8.07
C ALA A 884 31.10 32.75 -8.79
N SER A 885 32.26 32.87 -8.13
CA SER A 885 33.56 32.44 -8.68
C SER A 885 33.82 30.94 -8.60
N SER A 886 33.09 30.20 -7.76
CA SER A 886 33.27 28.75 -7.55
C SER A 886 31.98 28.05 -7.12
N GLY A 887 31.94 26.72 -7.25
CA GLY A 887 30.82 25.90 -6.80
C GLY A 887 29.59 25.97 -7.70
N ASN A 888 29.71 26.55 -8.91
CA ASN A 888 28.60 26.67 -9.85
C ASN A 888 28.17 25.31 -10.40
N GLN A 889 26.89 25.21 -10.71
CA GLN A 889 26.32 24.21 -11.61
C GLN A 889 25.32 24.94 -12.50
N TRP A 890 25.54 24.91 -13.80
CA TRP A 890 24.63 25.52 -14.79
C TRP A 890 23.50 24.56 -15.16
N TYR A 891 22.33 25.13 -15.43
CA TYR A 891 21.13 24.41 -15.85
C TYR A 891 20.56 25.05 -17.11
N LEU A 892 20.05 24.23 -18.03
CA LEU A 892 19.28 24.61 -19.19
C LEU A 892 17.89 23.99 -19.08
N ASN A 893 16.83 24.80 -19.08
CA ASN A 893 15.45 24.34 -18.92
C ASN A 893 15.26 23.42 -17.71
N ASN A 894 15.87 23.82 -16.58
CA ASN A 894 15.92 23.10 -15.31
C ASN A 894 16.66 21.75 -15.33
N GLN A 895 17.37 21.41 -16.41
CA GLN A 895 18.24 20.23 -16.47
C GLN A 895 19.70 20.63 -16.27
N PRO A 896 20.46 19.92 -15.41
CA PRO A 896 21.87 20.24 -15.18
C PRO A 896 22.67 19.98 -16.46
N ILE A 897 23.52 20.95 -16.81
CA ILE A 897 24.44 20.81 -17.92
C ILE A 897 25.70 20.12 -17.39
N THR A 898 25.91 18.86 -17.78
CA THR A 898 27.03 18.05 -17.31
C THR A 898 28.38 18.74 -17.53
N GLY A 899 29.18 18.84 -16.47
CA GLY A 899 30.51 19.44 -16.50
C GLY A 899 30.55 20.97 -16.54
N ALA A 900 29.40 21.64 -16.65
CA ALA A 900 29.32 23.10 -16.59
C ALA A 900 29.34 23.59 -15.13
N THR A 901 30.54 23.61 -14.54
CA THR A 901 30.76 24.04 -13.14
C THR A 901 31.64 25.29 -13.00
N GLY A 902 32.11 25.83 -14.12
CA GLY A 902 32.89 27.07 -14.17
C GLY A 902 32.06 28.34 -13.91
N PRO A 903 32.73 29.48 -13.65
CA PRO A 903 32.06 30.77 -13.47
C PRO A 903 31.42 31.31 -14.75
N THR A 904 31.74 30.73 -15.91
CA THR A 904 31.16 31.09 -17.20
C THR A 904 30.65 29.85 -17.95
N TYR A 905 29.66 30.06 -18.82
CA TYR A 905 29.15 29.05 -19.74
C TYR A 905 28.90 29.68 -21.12
N THR A 906 29.40 29.06 -22.19
CA THR A 906 29.26 29.59 -23.55
C THR A 906 28.16 28.85 -24.31
N VAL A 907 27.21 29.62 -24.82
CA VAL A 907 26.16 29.18 -25.76
C VAL A 907 26.65 29.46 -27.17
N SER A 908 26.77 28.43 -28.01
CA SER A 908 27.31 28.54 -29.37
C SER A 908 26.47 27.84 -30.45
N ALA A 909 25.39 27.15 -30.06
CA ALA A 909 24.49 26.45 -30.99
C ALA A 909 23.02 26.62 -30.61
N ALA A 910 22.12 26.51 -31.61
CA ALA A 910 20.67 26.63 -31.39
C ALA A 910 20.10 25.54 -30.47
N ALA A 911 20.74 24.37 -30.42
CA ALA A 911 20.38 23.29 -29.49
C ALA A 911 20.56 23.69 -28.01
N GLN A 912 21.30 24.78 -27.74
CA GLN A 912 21.55 25.32 -26.40
C GLN A 912 20.62 26.51 -26.08
N TYR A 913 19.62 26.82 -26.89
CA TYR A 913 18.68 27.90 -26.58
C TYR A 913 17.65 27.46 -25.53
N GLY A 914 17.33 28.35 -24.60
CA GLY A 914 16.43 28.07 -23.50
C GLY A 914 16.68 28.92 -22.26
N ALA A 915 16.04 28.56 -21.16
CA ALA A 915 16.15 29.24 -19.89
C ALA A 915 17.36 28.73 -19.09
N TYR A 916 18.35 29.60 -18.89
CA TYR A 916 19.53 29.30 -18.11
C TYR A 916 19.37 29.73 -16.66
N THR A 917 19.73 28.83 -15.74
CA THR A 917 19.92 29.18 -14.33
C THR A 917 21.25 28.63 -13.83
N VAL A 918 21.76 29.21 -12.76
CA VAL A 918 22.94 28.69 -12.06
C VAL A 918 22.61 28.52 -10.57
N VAL A 919 23.03 27.39 -10.01
CA VAL A 919 23.02 27.11 -8.57
C VAL A 919 24.46 27.05 -8.11
N THR A 920 24.75 27.53 -6.91
CA THR A 920 26.09 27.49 -6.33
C THR A 920 26.08 26.69 -5.05
N THR A 921 27.00 25.74 -4.92
CA THR A 921 27.21 24.96 -3.71
C THR A 921 28.37 25.56 -2.91
N GLY A 922 28.10 25.95 -1.67
CA GLY A 922 29.12 26.46 -0.76
C GLY A 922 30.04 25.36 -0.23
N THR A 923 31.11 25.77 0.46
CA THR A 923 32.10 24.86 1.07
C THR A 923 31.50 23.87 2.08
N ASN A 924 30.37 24.20 2.69
CA ASN A 924 29.63 23.35 3.64
C ASN A 924 28.59 22.44 2.95
N GLY A 925 28.59 22.34 1.62
CA GLY A 925 27.70 21.47 0.84
C GLY A 925 26.30 22.01 0.59
N CYS A 926 25.98 23.23 1.03
CA CYS A 926 24.66 23.83 0.83
C CYS A 926 24.55 24.53 -0.52
N ALA A 927 23.48 24.20 -1.24
CA ALA A 927 23.11 24.85 -2.49
C ALA A 927 22.38 26.17 -2.25
N SER A 928 22.72 27.19 -3.03
CA SER A 928 21.94 28.43 -3.12
C SER A 928 20.60 28.18 -3.83
N PRO A 929 19.62 29.07 -3.66
CA PRO A 929 18.51 29.15 -4.60
C PRO A 929 19.04 29.37 -6.03
N ALA A 930 18.43 28.75 -7.03
CA ALA A 930 18.79 28.98 -8.43
C ALA A 930 18.74 30.47 -8.80
N SER A 931 19.59 30.95 -9.69
CA SER A 931 19.48 32.32 -10.20
C SER A 931 18.11 32.59 -10.82
N ALA A 932 17.77 33.86 -11.04
CA ALA A 932 16.70 34.18 -11.97
C ALA A 932 17.01 33.54 -13.34
N ALA A 933 15.97 33.03 -14.01
CA ALA A 933 16.12 32.42 -15.32
C ALA A 933 16.51 33.47 -16.36
N LEU A 934 17.63 33.25 -17.05
CA LEU A 934 18.07 34.04 -18.19
C LEU A 934 17.74 33.30 -19.47
N THR A 935 16.72 33.74 -20.20
CA THR A 935 16.31 33.09 -21.45
C THR A 935 17.19 33.52 -22.62
N ILE A 936 17.84 32.57 -23.26
CA ILE A 936 18.61 32.76 -24.50
C ILE A 936 17.80 32.18 -25.66
N THR A 937 17.23 33.04 -26.51
CA THR A 937 16.46 32.65 -27.70
C THR A 937 17.26 32.75 -29.00
N ALA A 938 18.40 33.43 -28.96
CA ALA A 938 19.39 33.50 -30.02
C ALA A 938 20.76 33.84 -29.41
N ALA A 939 21.84 33.34 -30.01
CA ALA A 939 23.20 33.75 -29.68
C ALA A 939 23.63 35.05 -30.42
N ALA A 940 22.67 35.84 -30.88
CA ALA A 940 22.86 37.12 -31.53
C ALA A 940 21.79 38.11 -31.06
N LYS A 941 22.18 39.36 -30.82
CA LYS A 941 21.28 40.45 -30.43
C LYS A 941 20.36 40.82 -31.62
N PRO A 942 19.02 40.94 -31.44
CA PRO A 942 18.17 41.58 -32.44
C PRO A 942 18.58 43.05 -32.59
N LEU A 943 18.65 43.54 -33.83
CA LEU A 943 19.05 44.92 -34.16
C LEU A 943 18.07 45.93 -33.53
N ALA A 944 18.50 46.62 -32.49
CA ALA A 944 17.68 47.62 -31.82
C ALA A 944 17.50 48.87 -32.72
N GLY A 945 16.26 49.27 -32.98
CA GLY A 945 15.93 50.47 -33.76
C GLY A 945 15.88 50.27 -35.28
N THR A 946 15.89 49.04 -35.78
CA THR A 946 15.74 48.73 -37.20
C THR A 946 14.43 48.01 -37.51
N ALA A 947 13.84 48.25 -38.68
CA ALA A 947 12.65 47.55 -39.16
C ALA A 947 12.88 47.01 -40.58
N LEU A 948 12.81 45.67 -40.72
CA LEU A 948 12.73 44.98 -42.01
C LEU A 948 11.27 44.68 -42.37
N GLN A 949 10.76 45.25 -43.46
CA GLN A 949 9.43 44.96 -44.01
C GLN A 949 9.53 44.38 -45.43
N LEU A 950 8.53 43.56 -45.81
CA LEU A 950 8.47 42.87 -47.11
C LEU A 950 7.14 43.18 -47.77
N PHE A 951 7.15 43.72 -49.00
CA PHE A 951 5.92 44.00 -49.73
C PHE A 951 6.07 43.81 -51.26
N PRO A 952 5.10 43.17 -51.95
CA PRO A 952 3.99 42.40 -51.37
C PRO A 952 4.49 41.08 -50.74
N ASN A 953 3.82 40.64 -49.67
CA ASN A 953 4.06 39.34 -49.03
C ASN A 953 2.71 38.82 -48.47
N PRO A 954 2.05 37.84 -49.10
CA PRO A 954 2.56 36.96 -50.16
C PRO A 954 2.91 37.66 -51.49
N THR A 955 3.90 37.13 -52.23
CA THR A 955 4.29 37.61 -53.57
C THR A 955 3.84 36.62 -54.66
N PRO A 956 2.95 37.02 -55.59
CA PRO A 956 2.44 36.12 -56.65
C PRO A 956 3.46 35.75 -57.73
N ASP A 957 4.41 36.64 -58.04
CA ASP A 957 5.39 36.46 -59.12
C ASP A 957 6.83 36.27 -58.60
N GLY A 958 7.00 36.20 -57.28
CA GLY A 958 8.29 36.11 -56.61
C GLY A 958 9.05 37.44 -56.54
N ARG A 959 8.48 38.55 -57.00
CA ARG A 959 9.10 39.89 -56.88
C ARG A 959 8.58 40.59 -55.64
N LEU A 960 9.49 41.08 -54.81
CA LEU A 960 9.15 41.82 -53.60
C LEU A 960 10.17 42.94 -53.32
N THR A 961 9.75 43.91 -52.51
CA THR A 961 10.59 45.00 -52.01
C THR A 961 10.83 44.80 -50.52
N LEU A 962 12.10 44.90 -50.12
CA LEU A 962 12.54 44.93 -48.74
C LEU A 962 12.69 46.40 -48.33
N GLU A 963 11.98 46.83 -47.30
CA GLU A 963 12.26 48.11 -46.63
C GLU A 963 13.16 47.86 -45.42
N LEU A 964 14.33 48.49 -45.40
CA LEU A 964 15.41 48.31 -44.44
C LEU A 964 15.58 49.57 -43.59
N THR A 965 14.53 49.96 -42.85
CA THR A 965 14.56 51.18 -42.04
C THR A 965 15.54 51.01 -40.87
N GLY A 966 16.46 51.97 -40.70
CA GLY A 966 17.43 51.98 -39.58
C GLY A 966 18.69 51.13 -39.81
N TYR A 967 18.82 50.40 -40.92
CA TYR A 967 20.04 49.65 -41.26
C TYR A 967 21.13 50.61 -41.77
N ARG A 968 22.09 50.95 -40.90
CA ARG A 968 23.18 51.91 -41.18
C ARG A 968 24.46 51.29 -41.74
N GLN A 969 24.51 49.97 -41.85
CA GLN A 969 25.66 49.21 -42.34
C GLN A 969 25.22 48.23 -43.43
N THR A 970 26.19 47.68 -44.15
CA THR A 970 25.95 46.65 -45.17
C THR A 970 25.18 45.46 -44.58
N VAL A 971 24.16 45.01 -45.30
CA VAL A 971 23.25 43.94 -44.88
C VAL A 971 23.44 42.72 -45.78
N GLN A 972 23.81 41.59 -45.17
CA GLN A 972 23.84 40.29 -45.83
C GLN A 972 22.45 39.65 -45.74
N LEU A 973 21.85 39.37 -46.88
CA LEU A 973 20.54 38.74 -47.01
C LEU A 973 20.70 37.26 -47.38
N THR A 974 19.90 36.40 -46.77
CA THR A 974 19.82 34.98 -47.12
C THR A 974 18.37 34.51 -47.04
N VAL A 975 17.86 33.88 -48.09
CA VAL A 975 16.55 33.21 -48.08
C VAL A 975 16.75 31.72 -47.88
N PHE A 976 16.01 31.15 -46.92
CA PHE A 976 16.01 29.74 -46.58
C PHE A 976 14.68 29.07 -46.97
N ASN A 977 14.73 27.84 -47.45
CA ASN A 977 13.55 26.99 -47.60
C ASN A 977 13.09 26.42 -46.24
N ASN A 978 11.98 25.66 -46.25
CA ASN A 978 11.42 25.02 -45.05
C ASN A 978 12.30 23.92 -44.41
N LEU A 979 13.35 23.48 -45.10
CA LEU A 979 14.38 22.56 -44.59
C LEU A 979 15.60 23.30 -44.01
N GLY A 980 15.59 24.65 -44.00
CA GLY A 980 16.69 25.47 -43.50
C GLY A 980 17.88 25.61 -44.46
N GLN A 981 17.74 25.22 -45.73
CA GLN A 981 18.79 25.35 -46.75
C GLN A 981 18.74 26.74 -47.40
N ALA A 982 19.90 27.38 -47.61
CA ALA A 982 19.98 28.67 -48.29
C ALA A 982 19.69 28.49 -49.79
N VAL A 983 18.63 29.15 -50.27
CA VAL A 983 18.17 29.08 -51.67
C VAL A 983 18.38 30.37 -52.44
N TRP A 984 18.69 31.47 -51.74
CA TRP A 984 19.13 32.74 -52.33
C TRP A 984 20.01 33.51 -51.34
N GLN A 985 21.01 34.24 -51.84
CA GLN A 985 21.88 35.11 -51.06
C GLN A 985 22.14 36.41 -51.83
N GLY A 986 22.32 37.50 -51.10
CA GLY A 986 22.70 38.79 -51.68
C GLY A 986 23.11 39.80 -50.62
N GLU A 987 23.72 40.89 -51.06
CA GLU A 987 24.25 41.93 -50.19
C GLU A 987 23.57 43.27 -50.51
N VAL A 988 23.23 44.04 -49.48
CA VAL A 988 22.67 45.38 -49.60
C VAL A 988 23.66 46.39 -49.02
N PRO A 989 24.12 47.38 -49.78
CA PRO A 989 25.04 48.40 -49.29
C PRO A 989 24.47 49.24 -48.14
N ALA A 990 25.35 49.72 -47.26
CA ALA A 990 25.00 50.60 -46.15
C ALA A 990 24.20 51.84 -46.61
N GLY A 991 23.15 52.20 -45.87
CA GLY A 991 22.32 53.38 -46.15
C GLY A 991 21.19 53.16 -47.17
N THR A 992 21.11 51.98 -47.78
CA THR A 992 20.00 51.60 -48.66
C THR A 992 18.74 51.36 -47.84
N THR A 993 17.69 52.15 -48.08
CA THR A 993 16.40 52.03 -47.37
C THR A 993 15.42 51.07 -48.04
N ARG A 994 15.60 50.79 -49.34
CA ARG A 994 14.76 49.89 -50.13
C ARG A 994 15.61 49.02 -51.06
N GLN A 995 15.36 47.71 -51.05
CA GLN A 995 16.01 46.74 -51.93
C GLN A 995 14.96 45.89 -52.65
N HIS A 996 15.07 45.76 -53.97
CA HIS A 996 14.23 44.82 -54.72
C HIS A 996 14.85 43.43 -54.74
N LEU A 997 14.01 42.41 -54.58
CA LEU A 997 14.37 41.01 -54.58
C LEU A 997 13.50 40.25 -55.59
N ASN A 998 14.15 39.51 -56.49
CA ASN A 998 13.48 38.66 -57.47
C ASN A 998 13.75 37.19 -57.13
N LEU A 999 12.75 36.54 -56.57
CA LEU A 999 12.75 35.12 -56.23
C LEU A 999 11.97 34.28 -57.24
N GLY A 1000 11.59 34.82 -58.42
CA GLY A 1000 10.72 34.19 -59.42
C GLY A 1000 11.16 32.82 -59.95
N GLN A 1001 12.40 32.39 -59.65
CA GLN A 1001 12.94 31.07 -59.98
C GLN A 1001 12.70 29.99 -58.91
N LEU A 1002 12.29 30.36 -57.69
CA LEU A 1002 11.96 29.41 -56.62
C LEU A 1002 10.59 28.73 -56.85
N PRO A 1003 10.27 27.62 -56.19
CA PRO A 1003 8.88 27.12 -56.17
C PRO A 1003 7.93 28.00 -55.33
N ALA A 1004 6.62 27.81 -55.51
CA ALA A 1004 5.62 28.33 -54.56
C ALA A 1004 5.82 27.70 -53.18
N GLY A 1005 5.74 28.48 -52.12
CA GLY A 1005 5.96 28.00 -50.76
C GLY A 1005 6.30 29.06 -49.73
N VAL A 1006 6.54 28.60 -48.50
CA VAL A 1006 6.94 29.44 -47.37
C VAL A 1006 8.46 29.39 -47.20
N TYR A 1007 9.07 30.57 -47.13
CA TYR A 1007 10.50 30.78 -46.98
C TYR A 1007 10.80 31.68 -45.79
N THR A 1008 12.06 31.70 -45.37
CA THR A 1008 12.56 32.57 -44.31
C THR A 1008 13.66 33.46 -44.86
N LEU A 1009 13.46 34.78 -44.84
CA LEU A 1009 14.50 35.75 -45.16
C LEU A 1009 15.24 36.14 -43.87
N ARG A 1010 16.56 36.07 -43.90
CA ARG A 1010 17.47 36.49 -42.84
C ARG A 1010 18.32 37.66 -43.31
N ALA A 1011 18.37 38.74 -42.54
CA ALA A 1011 19.21 39.91 -42.75
C ALA A 1011 20.27 40.01 -41.64
N VAL A 1012 21.54 40.05 -41.98
CA VAL A 1012 22.68 40.08 -41.04
C VAL A 1012 23.52 41.33 -41.26
N THR A 1013 23.87 42.03 -40.20
CA THR A 1013 24.87 43.11 -40.20
C THR A 1013 25.87 42.89 -39.06
N SER A 1014 26.92 43.70 -38.98
CA SER A 1014 27.80 43.75 -37.81
C SER A 1014 27.06 44.11 -36.50
N GLY A 1015 25.87 44.73 -36.58
CA GLY A 1015 25.04 45.12 -35.45
C GLY A 1015 23.99 44.10 -35.01
N GLY A 1016 23.85 42.96 -35.71
CA GLY A 1016 22.90 41.89 -35.37
C GLY A 1016 22.16 41.30 -36.58
N THR A 1017 21.17 40.45 -36.28
CA THR A 1017 20.39 39.69 -37.28
C THR A 1017 18.89 39.94 -37.12
N ASP A 1018 18.16 40.10 -38.23
CA ASP A 1018 16.69 40.15 -38.29
C ASP A 1018 16.14 39.08 -39.25
N VAL A 1019 14.96 38.53 -38.98
CA VAL A 1019 14.36 37.41 -39.74
C VAL A 1019 12.89 37.70 -40.04
N ARG A 1020 12.45 37.41 -41.28
CA ARG A 1020 11.06 37.55 -41.72
C ARG A 1020 10.58 36.32 -42.49
N ARG A 1021 9.32 35.94 -42.24
CA ARG A 1021 8.61 34.97 -43.08
C ARG A 1021 8.28 35.60 -44.43
N LEU A 1022 8.56 34.87 -45.50
CA LEU A 1022 8.27 35.23 -46.88
C LEU A 1022 7.38 34.13 -47.47
N VAL A 1023 6.32 34.50 -48.18
CA VAL A 1023 5.41 33.58 -48.86
C VAL A 1023 5.44 33.88 -50.34
N ARG A 1024 5.77 32.89 -51.15
CA ARG A 1024 5.60 32.94 -52.60
C ARG A 1024 4.41 32.07 -52.97
N GLU A 1025 3.46 32.64 -53.72
CA GLU A 1025 2.28 31.91 -54.20
C GLU A 1025 2.56 31.08 -55.44
#